data_AF-A0A8H7RFH4-F1
#
_entry.id   AF-A0A8H7RFH4-F1
#
_cell.length_a   1.000
_cell.length_b   1.000
_cell.length_c   1.000
_cell.angle_alpha   90.00
_cell.angle_beta   90.00
_cell.angle_gamma   90.00
#
_symmetry.space_group_name_H-M   'P 1'
#
loop_
_entity.id
_entity.type
_entity.pdbx_description
1 polymer ?
#
loop_
_entity_poly.entity_id
_entity_poly.type
_entity_poly.pdbx_seq_one_letter_code
_entity_poly.pdbx_strand_id
1 'polypeptide(L)'
;MATNAQRSSSNNMSSSSTNVVGVHYKVGRKLGEGSFGIIYEGTNLLNNLQVAIKFEPRKSDAPQLRDEYRTYKILSGTPGIPSAYYFGQEGLHNILVIDLLGPSLEDIFDTCSRKFSVKTVATLARHMISRIQSVHENNLIYRDIKPDNFLIGRQGTSDANTVYLIDFGMAKQYRDPKTKQHIPYRERKSLSGTARYMSINTHLGREQSRRDDLESLGHVFMYFLRGSLPWQGLKAATNKQKYEKIGEKKQTTTIKDLSAGFPEEFGIYLQYVRKLGFEETPDYDFLRDLFSKVLKNHGDTDDEIYDWMLLNNGRGIEKRTSRHQSQRQTAMATRNPTNGYPSQQQQQQQQQQQQLAPVPQQAENPYGRTQPPMNVNPPPNLTGGGHDNEYFVFILSSKNCASNSNFYYNKKPSIKNGKFLLVADPQMTDDNSYNRPYIIMQLSKFYSALYMKRNFHHIQSNLRPTDTIILGDLMDSGRDWDDIKYAEEVDRFCHIFPYKAYYMTGNHDVGFGDGIQEHSLKRFENYFGPTSYTFEKYGYIFVILDTVSLSSSNPVIRNNALHMLESFSRDASTVTKPKILMTHVPLFRSPYQTCGSHRQSGTHIADRAGFQYQNLVTEELTNFILSKVDPIAVFSGDDHDYCKVVHQFGDNHTAVEITVPTFSMAQGLRNPGVMTLNIEDGQLTTDLCWLPDQIELFLRYGYLLVFTFTLLLTWHIFQCAFKNNTNTVAYHLSKEEMGIRHIQIKSTAKRNILAFFYSLRDIAWVGLVTYIICIFAL
;
A
#
# COMPACT_ATOMS: atom_id res chain seq x y z
N MET A 1 9.23 -42.39 -64.05
CA MET A 1 7.90 -42.40 -63.42
C MET A 1 8.10 -42.10 -61.95
N ALA A 2 7.76 -40.88 -61.52
CA ALA A 2 7.88 -40.45 -60.14
C ALA A 2 6.53 -40.53 -59.45
N THR A 3 6.47 -41.08 -58.25
CA THR A 3 5.61 -40.62 -57.14
C THR A 3 6.05 -41.29 -55.84
N ASN A 4 6.53 -40.43 -54.93
CA ASN A 4 6.95 -40.74 -53.57
C ASN A 4 5.74 -40.71 -52.62
N ALA A 5 5.71 -41.62 -51.65
CA ALA A 5 4.78 -41.63 -50.54
C ALA A 5 5.13 -40.55 -49.50
N GLN A 6 4.17 -39.68 -49.17
CA GLN A 6 4.30 -38.66 -48.12
C GLN A 6 3.77 -39.17 -46.77
N ARG A 7 4.59 -38.96 -45.73
CA ARG A 7 4.26 -39.08 -44.31
C ARG A 7 3.30 -37.96 -43.90
N SER A 8 2.29 -38.32 -43.12
CA SER A 8 1.35 -37.43 -42.45
C SER A 8 2.02 -36.66 -41.30
N SER A 9 2.18 -35.35 -41.46
CA SER A 9 2.50 -34.41 -40.38
C SER A 9 1.22 -33.85 -39.79
N SER A 10 0.90 -34.26 -38.56
CA SER A 10 -0.10 -33.62 -37.71
C SER A 10 0.36 -32.21 -37.32
N ASN A 11 -0.27 -31.20 -37.90
CA ASN A 11 -0.12 -29.80 -37.48
C ASN A 11 -0.73 -29.63 -36.08
N ASN A 12 0.13 -29.56 -35.05
CA ASN A 12 -0.23 -28.96 -33.77
C ASN A 12 -0.36 -27.44 -34.00
N MET A 13 -1.58 -26.97 -34.23
CA MET A 13 -1.92 -25.56 -34.04
C MET A 13 -1.72 -25.23 -32.56
N SER A 14 -0.65 -24.50 -32.25
CA SER A 14 -0.54 -23.77 -30.99
C SER A 14 -1.75 -22.83 -30.86
N SER A 15 -2.64 -23.11 -29.91
CA SER A 15 -3.68 -22.16 -29.54
C SER A 15 -3.02 -20.95 -28.88
N SER A 16 -2.70 -19.93 -29.67
CA SER A 16 -2.45 -18.60 -29.12
C SER A 16 -3.75 -18.14 -28.48
N SER A 17 -3.77 -18.06 -27.15
CA SER A 17 -4.88 -17.46 -26.41
C SER A 17 -4.99 -16.00 -26.84
N THR A 18 -5.85 -15.70 -27.81
CA THR A 18 -6.09 -14.33 -28.21
C THR A 18 -6.79 -13.61 -27.06
N ASN A 19 -6.10 -12.67 -26.41
CA ASN A 19 -6.64 -11.76 -25.40
C ASN A 19 -7.77 -10.92 -26.02
N VAL A 20 -8.98 -11.47 -26.05
CA VAL A 20 -10.19 -10.81 -26.55
C VAL A 20 -11.12 -10.56 -25.37
N VAL A 21 -11.59 -9.33 -25.27
CA VAL A 21 -12.54 -8.89 -24.25
C VAL A 21 -13.81 -8.34 -24.92
N GLY A 22 -14.92 -8.31 -24.20
CA GLY A 22 -16.23 -7.88 -24.70
C GLY A 22 -16.66 -8.64 -25.94
N VAL A 23 -16.36 -9.94 -26.02
CA VAL A 23 -16.60 -10.86 -27.16
C VAL A 23 -15.75 -10.57 -28.40
N HIS A 24 -15.47 -9.31 -28.74
CA HIS A 24 -14.88 -8.93 -30.04
C HIS A 24 -13.86 -7.80 -29.99
N TYR A 25 -13.34 -7.42 -28.83
CA TYR A 25 -12.24 -6.45 -28.72
C TYR A 25 -10.92 -7.15 -28.44
N LYS A 26 -10.05 -7.21 -29.44
CA LYS A 26 -8.70 -7.75 -29.27
C LYS A 26 -7.83 -6.74 -28.53
N VAL A 27 -7.26 -7.15 -27.41
CA VAL A 27 -6.32 -6.35 -26.62
C VAL A 27 -4.95 -6.35 -27.31
N GLY A 28 -4.40 -5.15 -27.51
CA GLY A 28 -3.10 -4.91 -28.10
C GLY A 28 -2.06 -4.53 -27.04
N ARG A 29 -1.17 -3.59 -27.40
CA ARG A 29 -0.10 -3.13 -26.51
C ARG A 29 -0.65 -2.21 -25.41
N LYS A 30 0.05 -2.18 -24.27
CA LYS A 30 -0.21 -1.22 -23.19
C LYS A 30 0.11 0.20 -23.68
N LEU A 31 -0.80 1.14 -23.42
CA LEU A 31 -0.64 2.57 -23.71
C LEU A 31 -0.17 3.35 -22.48
N GLY A 32 -0.67 2.98 -21.30
CA GLY A 32 -0.34 3.65 -20.04
C GLY A 32 -0.90 2.92 -18.83
N GLU A 33 -0.48 3.37 -17.65
CA GLU A 33 -0.95 2.89 -16.35
C GLU A 33 -1.07 4.09 -15.41
N GLY A 34 -2.15 4.10 -14.62
CA GLY A 34 -2.42 5.14 -13.64
C GLY A 34 -3.06 4.56 -12.38
N SER A 35 -3.40 5.44 -11.43
CA SER A 35 -4.00 5.05 -10.14
C SER A 35 -5.32 4.28 -10.25
N PHE A 36 -6.03 4.42 -11.38
CA PHE A 36 -7.35 3.83 -11.60
C PHE A 36 -7.34 2.61 -12.53
N GLY A 37 -6.15 2.16 -12.97
CA GLY A 37 -6.02 0.97 -13.80
C GLY A 37 -5.05 1.11 -14.97
N ILE A 38 -5.14 0.15 -15.88
CA ILE A 38 -4.24 0.00 -17.03
C ILE A 38 -5.01 0.24 -18.32
N ILE A 39 -4.42 1.00 -19.25
CA ILE A 39 -5.01 1.32 -20.55
C ILE A 39 -4.22 0.60 -21.64
N TYR A 40 -4.93 -0.11 -22.52
CA TYR A 40 -4.39 -0.79 -23.69
C TYR A 40 -4.96 -0.20 -24.98
N GLU A 41 -4.17 -0.26 -26.05
CA GLU A 41 -4.67 -0.16 -27.40
C GLU A 41 -5.44 -1.45 -27.73
N GLY A 42 -6.50 -1.36 -28.50
CA GLY A 42 -7.27 -2.51 -28.93
C GLY A 42 -7.86 -2.34 -30.31
N THR A 43 -8.39 -3.43 -30.85
CA THR A 43 -9.07 -3.43 -32.15
C THR A 43 -10.40 -4.15 -32.03
N ASN A 44 -11.47 -3.48 -32.44
CA ASN A 44 -12.77 -4.11 -32.61
C ASN A 44 -12.71 -5.04 -33.84
N LEU A 45 -12.87 -6.34 -33.62
CA LEU A 45 -12.75 -7.38 -34.63
C LEU A 45 -13.91 -7.38 -35.64
N LEU A 46 -15.03 -6.73 -35.34
CA LEU A 46 -16.20 -6.68 -36.22
C LEU A 46 -16.04 -5.66 -37.34
N ASN A 47 -15.32 -4.56 -37.10
CA ASN A 47 -15.21 -3.43 -38.03
C ASN A 47 -13.79 -2.86 -38.16
N ASN A 48 -12.79 -3.49 -37.54
CA ASN A 48 -11.39 -3.06 -37.48
C ASN A 48 -11.16 -1.66 -36.86
N LEU A 49 -12.14 -1.14 -36.12
CA LEU A 49 -11.99 0.14 -35.42
C LEU A 49 -10.95 0.02 -34.31
N GLN A 50 -10.01 0.95 -34.26
CA GLN A 50 -9.03 1.06 -33.19
C GLN A 50 -9.67 1.71 -31.95
N VAL A 51 -9.45 1.11 -30.78
CA VAL A 51 -10.08 1.49 -29.51
C VAL A 51 -9.04 1.59 -28.39
N ALA A 52 -9.39 2.29 -27.31
CA ALA A 52 -8.67 2.23 -26.04
C ALA A 52 -9.48 1.36 -25.06
N ILE A 53 -8.80 0.47 -24.34
CA ILE A 53 -9.40 -0.49 -23.40
C ILE A 53 -8.81 -0.22 -22.02
N LYS A 54 -9.63 0.31 -21.10
CA LYS A 54 -9.26 0.58 -19.71
C LYS A 54 -9.69 -0.58 -18.83
N PHE A 55 -8.75 -1.14 -18.07
CA PHE A 55 -8.96 -2.20 -17.10
C PHE A 55 -8.81 -1.64 -15.70
N GLU A 56 -9.84 -1.80 -14.86
CA GLU A 56 -9.82 -1.44 -13.45
C GLU A 56 -9.97 -2.71 -12.60
N PRO A 57 -9.10 -2.97 -11.61
CA PRO A 57 -9.28 -4.10 -10.71
C PRO A 57 -10.60 -4.02 -9.94
N ARG A 58 -11.34 -5.14 -9.88
CA ARG A 58 -12.65 -5.20 -9.19
C ARG A 58 -12.56 -4.97 -7.68
N LYS A 59 -11.39 -5.18 -7.09
CA LYS A 59 -11.10 -4.95 -5.67
C LYS A 59 -10.45 -3.58 -5.40
N SER A 60 -10.53 -2.65 -6.35
CA SER A 60 -10.08 -1.27 -6.12
C SER A 60 -10.81 -0.66 -4.91
N ASP A 61 -10.09 0.06 -4.06
CA ASP A 61 -10.66 0.75 -2.88
C ASP A 61 -11.69 1.83 -3.26
N ALA A 62 -11.61 2.35 -4.49
CA ALA A 62 -12.53 3.32 -5.06
C ALA A 62 -12.85 2.96 -6.51
N PRO A 63 -13.78 2.02 -6.77
CA PRO A 63 -14.17 1.64 -8.13
C PRO A 63 -14.95 2.78 -8.80
N GLN A 64 -14.45 3.28 -9.92
CA GLN A 64 -15.00 4.44 -10.63
C GLN A 64 -15.44 4.08 -12.07
N LEU A 65 -14.93 2.99 -12.65
CA LEU A 65 -15.07 2.71 -14.08
C LEU A 65 -16.53 2.54 -14.55
N ARG A 66 -17.42 2.05 -13.67
CA ARG A 66 -18.86 1.94 -13.96
C ARG A 66 -19.54 3.31 -14.04
N ASP A 67 -19.18 4.22 -13.13
CA ASP A 67 -19.75 5.56 -13.09
C ASP A 67 -19.16 6.45 -14.18
N GLU A 68 -17.88 6.23 -14.53
CA GLU A 68 -17.24 6.79 -15.71
C GLU A 68 -18.00 6.38 -17.00
N TYR A 69 -18.31 5.09 -17.18
CA TYR A 69 -19.10 4.62 -18.33
C TYR A 69 -20.48 5.29 -18.40
N ARG A 70 -21.18 5.42 -17.26
CA ARG A 70 -22.46 6.13 -17.20
C ARG A 70 -22.33 7.58 -17.64
N THR A 71 -21.27 8.24 -17.22
CA THR A 71 -20.98 9.63 -17.59
C THR A 71 -20.73 9.75 -19.10
N TYR A 72 -19.94 8.84 -19.68
CA TYR A 72 -19.79 8.77 -21.14
C TYR A 72 -21.12 8.58 -21.88
N LYS A 73 -22.05 7.79 -21.33
CA LYS A 73 -23.39 7.62 -21.94
C LYS A 73 -24.23 8.90 -21.87
N ILE A 74 -24.13 9.67 -20.78
CA ILE A 74 -24.80 10.98 -20.67
C ILE A 74 -24.22 11.95 -21.71
N LEU A 75 -22.90 11.95 -21.89
CA LEU A 75 -22.19 12.87 -22.78
C LEU A 75 -22.10 12.39 -24.24
N SER A 76 -22.70 11.25 -24.57
CA SER A 76 -22.62 10.64 -25.90
C SER A 76 -23.10 11.59 -26.99
N GLY A 77 -22.30 11.73 -28.06
CA GLY A 77 -22.59 12.65 -29.17
C GLY A 77 -22.13 14.10 -28.95
N THR A 78 -21.56 14.41 -27.78
CA THR A 78 -20.97 15.72 -27.50
C THR A 78 -19.62 15.87 -28.24
N PRO A 79 -19.40 16.96 -29.01
CA PRO A 79 -18.13 17.18 -29.70
C PRO A 79 -16.93 17.17 -28.75
N GLY A 80 -15.91 16.39 -29.10
CA GLY A 80 -14.68 16.23 -28.31
C GLY A 80 -14.85 15.40 -27.03
N ILE A 81 -15.90 14.58 -26.94
CA ILE A 81 -15.99 13.49 -25.96
C ILE A 81 -15.92 12.17 -26.74
N PRO A 82 -15.01 11.24 -26.40
CA PRO A 82 -14.93 9.97 -27.09
C PRO A 82 -16.16 9.09 -26.83
N SER A 83 -16.51 8.29 -27.82
CA SER A 83 -17.60 7.32 -27.73
C SER A 83 -17.22 6.17 -26.80
N ALA A 84 -18.15 5.77 -25.92
CA ALA A 84 -18.01 4.56 -25.10
C ALA A 84 -18.79 3.39 -25.69
N TYR A 85 -18.04 2.38 -26.13
CA TYR A 85 -18.56 1.23 -26.86
C TYR A 85 -19.03 0.11 -25.93
N TYR A 86 -18.21 -0.24 -24.94
CA TYR A 86 -18.47 -1.39 -24.07
C TYR A 86 -18.09 -1.09 -22.63
N PHE A 87 -18.88 -1.63 -21.72
CA PHE A 87 -18.51 -1.79 -20.31
C PHE A 87 -18.90 -3.20 -19.88
N GLY A 88 -18.00 -3.88 -19.17
CA GLY A 88 -18.27 -5.22 -18.65
C GLY A 88 -17.25 -5.68 -17.64
N GLN A 89 -17.42 -6.89 -17.16
CA GLN A 89 -16.53 -7.52 -16.18
C GLN A 89 -15.94 -8.79 -16.78
N GLU A 90 -14.61 -8.89 -16.76
CA GLU A 90 -13.92 -10.11 -17.18
C GLU A 90 -12.80 -10.44 -16.20
N GLY A 91 -12.85 -11.67 -15.69
CA GLY A 91 -11.98 -12.12 -14.61
C GLY A 91 -12.06 -11.20 -13.38
N LEU A 92 -10.92 -10.63 -13.02
CA LEU A 92 -10.75 -9.75 -11.85
C LEU A 92 -10.84 -8.26 -12.19
N HIS A 93 -11.24 -7.88 -13.41
CA HIS A 93 -11.27 -6.50 -13.86
C HIS A 93 -12.66 -6.06 -14.34
N ASN A 94 -13.00 -4.79 -14.08
CA ASN A 94 -13.96 -4.04 -14.87
C ASN A 94 -13.24 -3.53 -16.12
N ILE A 95 -13.94 -3.50 -17.25
CA ILE A 95 -13.39 -3.12 -18.56
C ILE A 95 -14.26 -2.04 -19.16
N LEU A 96 -13.64 -0.99 -19.69
CA LEU A 96 -14.27 0.09 -20.44
C LEU A 96 -13.56 0.23 -21.79
N VAL A 97 -14.33 0.20 -22.88
CA VAL A 97 -13.82 0.39 -24.24
C VAL A 97 -14.33 1.71 -24.80
N ILE A 98 -13.42 2.59 -25.20
CA ILE A 98 -13.70 3.92 -25.78
C ILE A 98 -12.89 4.15 -27.07
N ASP A 99 -13.12 5.26 -27.76
CA ASP A 99 -12.29 5.67 -28.90
C ASP A 99 -10.80 5.74 -28.55
N LEU A 100 -9.95 5.26 -29.46
CA LEU A 100 -8.52 5.51 -29.39
C LEU A 100 -8.22 6.94 -29.87
N LEU A 101 -7.59 7.73 -29.02
CA LEU A 101 -7.20 9.12 -29.30
C LEU A 101 -5.69 9.27 -29.54
N GLY A 102 -5.26 10.50 -29.83
CA GLY A 102 -3.86 10.90 -29.95
C GLY A 102 -3.19 11.14 -28.59
N PRO A 103 -2.00 11.79 -28.57
CA PRO A 103 -1.31 12.12 -27.32
C PRO A 103 -2.05 13.14 -26.46
N SER A 104 -1.77 13.14 -25.15
CA SER A 104 -2.27 14.15 -24.23
C SER A 104 -1.58 15.51 -24.44
N LEU A 105 -2.17 16.59 -23.94
CA LEU A 105 -1.54 17.90 -23.96
C LEU A 105 -0.27 17.92 -23.10
N GLU A 106 -0.14 17.10 -22.05
CA GLU A 106 1.13 16.97 -21.30
C GLU A 106 2.23 16.32 -22.16
N ASP A 107 1.91 15.25 -22.90
CA ASP A 107 2.86 14.58 -23.81
C ASP A 107 3.37 15.53 -24.91
N ILE A 108 2.44 16.34 -25.45
CA ILE A 108 2.73 17.36 -26.45
C ILE A 108 3.58 18.48 -25.82
N PHE A 109 3.23 18.91 -24.61
CA PHE A 109 3.94 19.95 -23.87
C PHE A 109 5.40 19.58 -23.63
N ASP A 110 5.66 18.33 -23.22
CA ASP A 110 7.02 17.79 -23.08
C ASP A 110 7.80 17.80 -24.40
N THR A 111 7.10 17.58 -25.52
CA THR A 111 7.70 17.59 -26.86
C THR A 111 8.00 19.02 -27.33
N CYS A 112 7.24 20.01 -26.86
CA CYS A 112 7.46 21.44 -27.10
C CYS A 112 8.38 22.09 -26.06
N SER A 113 9.31 21.35 -25.46
CA SER A 113 10.25 21.87 -24.45
C SER A 113 9.57 22.51 -23.23
N ARG A 114 8.39 22.00 -22.86
CA ARG A 114 7.61 22.39 -21.69
C ARG A 114 7.27 23.88 -21.65
N LYS A 115 6.95 24.45 -22.80
CA LYS A 115 6.36 25.79 -22.93
C LYS A 115 5.56 25.87 -24.21
N PHE A 116 4.38 26.45 -24.15
CA PHE A 116 3.61 26.78 -25.35
C PHE A 116 3.64 28.28 -25.62
N SER A 117 3.53 28.65 -26.90
CA SER A 117 3.35 30.02 -27.35
C SER A 117 1.99 30.57 -26.92
N VAL A 118 1.89 31.90 -26.88
CA VAL A 118 0.63 32.59 -26.58
C VAL A 118 -0.47 32.16 -27.55
N LYS A 119 -0.17 32.08 -28.86
CA LYS A 119 -1.09 31.59 -29.90
C LYS A 119 -1.64 30.21 -29.57
N THR A 120 -0.76 29.26 -29.27
CA THR A 120 -1.15 27.87 -28.95
C THR A 120 -2.02 27.83 -27.70
N VAL A 121 -1.65 28.53 -26.63
CA VAL A 121 -2.44 28.53 -25.38
C VAL A 121 -3.79 29.22 -25.56
N ALA A 122 -3.87 30.35 -26.27
CA ALA A 122 -5.13 31.04 -26.51
C ALA A 122 -6.10 30.20 -27.35
N THR A 123 -5.60 29.53 -28.38
CA THR A 123 -6.39 28.61 -29.22
C THR A 123 -6.88 27.41 -28.41
N LEU A 124 -5.98 26.76 -27.65
CA LEU A 124 -6.33 25.66 -26.75
C LEU A 124 -7.35 26.08 -25.69
N ALA A 125 -7.20 27.27 -25.10
CA ALA A 125 -8.10 27.76 -24.07
C ALA A 125 -9.54 27.83 -24.55
N ARG A 126 -9.77 28.31 -25.78
CA ARG A 126 -11.11 28.34 -26.39
C ARG A 126 -11.71 26.94 -26.52
N HIS A 127 -10.94 25.98 -27.02
CA HIS A 127 -11.40 24.60 -27.17
C HIS A 127 -11.68 23.93 -25.83
N MET A 128 -10.78 24.08 -24.86
CA MET A 128 -10.92 23.50 -23.52
C MET A 128 -12.12 24.10 -22.76
N ILE A 129 -12.37 25.40 -22.87
CA ILE A 129 -13.57 26.05 -22.30
C ILE A 129 -14.84 25.46 -22.91
N SER A 130 -14.88 25.26 -24.22
CA SER A 130 -16.03 24.63 -24.88
C SER A 130 -16.26 23.18 -24.42
N ARG A 131 -15.20 22.40 -24.14
CA ARG A 131 -15.36 21.05 -23.54
C ARG A 131 -15.97 21.11 -22.16
N ILE A 132 -15.48 21.99 -21.30
CA ILE A 132 -15.98 22.15 -19.94
C ILE A 132 -17.41 22.71 -19.92
N GLN A 133 -17.73 23.65 -20.80
CA GLN A 133 -19.11 24.11 -20.99
C GLN A 133 -20.03 22.94 -21.34
N SER A 134 -19.64 22.08 -22.27
CA SER A 134 -20.48 20.94 -22.70
C SER A 134 -20.75 19.95 -21.55
N VAL A 135 -19.76 19.72 -20.68
CA VAL A 135 -19.93 18.92 -19.44
C VAL A 135 -20.91 19.61 -18.48
N HIS A 136 -20.77 20.92 -18.27
CA HIS A 136 -21.64 21.71 -17.41
C HIS A 136 -23.09 21.79 -17.92
N GLU A 137 -23.30 21.90 -19.23
CA GLU A 137 -24.64 21.90 -19.84
C GLU A 137 -25.36 20.57 -19.64
N ASN A 138 -24.61 19.47 -19.60
CA ASN A 138 -25.07 18.14 -19.22
C ASN A 138 -25.19 17.92 -17.70
N ASN A 139 -25.21 19.01 -16.91
CA ASN A 139 -25.47 19.01 -15.45
C ASN A 139 -24.38 18.37 -14.60
N LEU A 140 -23.18 18.20 -15.16
CA LEU A 140 -22.02 17.60 -14.52
C LEU A 140 -20.93 18.66 -14.27
N ILE A 141 -20.07 18.43 -13.29
CA ILE A 141 -18.77 19.08 -13.10
C ILE A 141 -17.69 18.01 -13.17
N TYR A 142 -16.52 18.38 -13.65
CA TYR A 142 -15.45 17.45 -14.04
C TYR A 142 -14.50 17.12 -12.88
N ARG A 143 -14.08 18.13 -12.09
CA ARG A 143 -13.32 18.05 -10.83
C ARG A 143 -11.85 17.58 -10.89
N ASP A 144 -11.34 17.07 -12.02
CA ASP A 144 -9.92 16.69 -12.18
C ASP A 144 -9.24 17.30 -13.41
N ILE A 145 -9.43 18.60 -13.63
CA ILE A 145 -8.82 19.35 -14.74
C ILE A 145 -7.28 19.28 -14.65
N LYS A 146 -6.66 18.64 -15.65
CA LYS A 146 -5.20 18.55 -15.83
C LYS A 146 -4.85 18.30 -17.30
N PRO A 147 -3.65 18.71 -17.77
CA PRO A 147 -3.22 18.50 -19.16
C PRO A 147 -3.30 17.05 -19.65
N ASP A 148 -3.08 16.08 -18.76
CA ASP A 148 -3.11 14.65 -19.06
C ASP A 148 -4.49 14.15 -19.56
N ASN A 149 -5.57 14.83 -19.14
CA ASN A 149 -6.94 14.44 -19.48
C ASN A 149 -7.49 15.16 -20.73
N PHE A 150 -6.70 16.05 -21.33
CA PHE A 150 -7.02 16.65 -22.62
C PHE A 150 -6.12 16.04 -23.68
N LEU A 151 -6.71 15.37 -24.67
CA LEU A 151 -5.97 14.69 -25.75
C LEU A 151 -6.30 15.35 -27.08
N ILE A 152 -5.43 15.20 -28.08
CA ILE A 152 -5.78 15.55 -29.46
C ILE A 152 -6.36 14.33 -30.19
N GLY A 153 -7.06 14.56 -31.30
CA GLY A 153 -7.46 13.49 -32.20
C GLY A 153 -6.25 12.76 -32.79
N ARG A 154 -6.49 11.62 -33.45
CA ARG A 154 -5.40 10.84 -34.03
C ARG A 154 -4.80 11.57 -35.24
N GLN A 155 -3.50 11.45 -35.44
CA GLN A 155 -2.88 12.00 -36.64
C GLN A 155 -3.43 11.33 -37.90
N GLY A 156 -3.66 12.12 -38.95
CA GLY A 156 -4.15 11.63 -40.24
C GLY A 156 -5.66 11.36 -40.28
N THR A 157 -6.41 11.70 -39.23
CA THR A 157 -7.88 11.72 -39.24
C THR A 157 -8.40 13.16 -39.35
N SER A 158 -9.66 13.33 -39.75
CA SER A 158 -10.28 14.65 -39.92
C SER A 158 -10.39 15.45 -38.61
N ASP A 159 -10.32 14.77 -37.47
CA ASP A 159 -10.40 15.32 -36.13
C ASP A 159 -9.04 15.47 -35.44
N ALA A 160 -7.92 15.37 -36.17
CA ALA A 160 -6.56 15.42 -35.61
C ALA A 160 -6.29 16.66 -34.72
N ASN A 161 -6.89 17.80 -35.05
CA ASN A 161 -6.76 19.05 -34.30
C ASN A 161 -7.84 19.25 -33.23
N THR A 162 -8.79 18.33 -33.12
CA THR A 162 -9.85 18.38 -32.12
C THR A 162 -9.26 18.04 -30.76
N VAL A 163 -9.47 18.93 -29.78
CA VAL A 163 -9.19 18.64 -28.38
C VAL A 163 -10.31 17.76 -27.83
N TYR A 164 -9.96 16.66 -27.17
CA TYR A 164 -10.85 15.72 -26.52
C TYR A 164 -10.68 15.78 -25.01
N LEU A 165 -11.75 15.53 -24.26
CA LEU A 165 -11.74 15.37 -22.81
C LEU A 165 -12.06 13.91 -22.44
N ILE A 166 -11.24 13.31 -21.57
CA ILE A 166 -11.38 11.91 -21.14
C ILE A 166 -11.44 11.80 -19.61
N ASP A 167 -11.49 10.57 -19.07
CA ASP A 167 -11.36 10.26 -17.64
C ASP A 167 -12.40 10.96 -16.75
N PHE A 168 -13.64 10.49 -16.84
CA PHE A 168 -14.78 11.03 -16.08
C PHE A 168 -14.97 10.36 -14.71
N GLY A 169 -13.97 9.63 -14.20
CA GLY A 169 -14.06 8.91 -12.91
C GLY A 169 -14.35 9.81 -11.71
N MET A 170 -13.97 11.09 -11.80
CA MET A 170 -14.24 12.09 -10.77
C MET A 170 -15.45 12.98 -11.07
N ALA A 171 -16.13 12.81 -12.21
CA ALA A 171 -17.26 13.66 -12.56
C ALA A 171 -18.39 13.55 -11.53
N LYS A 172 -19.12 14.65 -11.31
CA LYS A 172 -20.22 14.69 -10.34
C LYS A 172 -21.35 15.54 -10.89
N GLN A 173 -22.58 15.13 -10.62
CA GLN A 173 -23.76 15.93 -10.95
C GLN A 173 -23.87 17.12 -10.00
N TYR A 174 -23.83 18.35 -10.54
CA TYR A 174 -23.86 19.58 -9.74
C TYR A 174 -25.24 20.22 -9.65
N ARG A 175 -26.19 19.78 -10.49
CA ARG A 175 -27.59 20.20 -10.42
C ARG A 175 -28.50 19.06 -10.86
N ASP A 176 -29.73 19.06 -10.41
CA ASP A 176 -30.72 18.11 -10.89
C ASP A 176 -31.00 18.33 -12.40
N PRO A 177 -31.04 17.28 -13.25
CA PRO A 177 -31.10 17.47 -14.69
C PRO A 177 -32.45 18.00 -15.15
N LYS A 178 -33.52 17.81 -14.35
CA LYS A 178 -34.90 18.21 -14.67
C LYS A 178 -35.23 19.59 -14.12
N THR A 179 -35.10 19.77 -12.80
CA THR A 179 -35.45 21.02 -12.08
C THR A 179 -34.37 22.09 -12.18
N LYS A 180 -33.15 21.71 -12.60
CA LYS A 180 -31.95 22.56 -12.60
C LYS A 180 -31.56 23.10 -11.23
N GLN A 181 -32.13 22.56 -10.15
CA GLN A 181 -31.76 22.92 -8.79
C GLN A 181 -30.30 22.55 -8.52
N HIS A 182 -29.50 23.54 -8.10
CA HIS A 182 -28.09 23.35 -7.78
C HIS A 182 -27.91 22.50 -6.52
N ILE A 183 -26.81 21.74 -6.43
CA ILE A 183 -26.43 21.05 -5.19
C ILE A 183 -26.22 22.07 -4.07
N PRO A 184 -26.53 21.72 -2.81
CA PRO A 184 -26.33 22.63 -1.69
C PRO A 184 -24.84 22.88 -1.44
N TYR A 185 -24.51 24.09 -1.02
CA TYR A 185 -23.17 24.42 -0.55
C TYR A 185 -22.79 23.60 0.68
N ARG A 186 -21.55 23.10 0.73
CA ARG A 186 -20.98 22.35 1.84
C ARG A 186 -19.51 22.68 2.02
N GLU A 187 -19.00 22.48 3.22
CA GLU A 187 -17.58 22.61 3.57
C GLU A 187 -17.08 21.31 4.21
N ARG A 188 -15.79 21.26 4.57
CA ARG A 188 -15.10 20.09 5.14
C ARG A 188 -15.13 18.85 4.23
N LYS A 189 -15.10 19.09 2.92
CA LYS A 189 -14.91 18.05 1.89
C LYS A 189 -13.46 17.59 1.89
N SER A 190 -13.26 16.28 1.70
CA SER A 190 -11.94 15.72 1.40
C SER A 190 -11.42 16.30 0.08
N LEU A 191 -10.12 16.60 0.03
CA LEU A 191 -9.48 17.08 -1.18
C LEU A 191 -9.51 15.99 -2.25
N SER A 192 -10.00 16.33 -3.43
CA SER A 192 -10.17 15.41 -4.56
C SER A 192 -9.74 16.11 -5.85
N GLY A 193 -9.00 15.41 -6.70
CA GLY A 193 -8.40 15.95 -7.92
C GLY A 193 -6.92 16.36 -7.75
N THR A 194 -6.31 16.82 -8.84
CA THR A 194 -4.87 17.11 -8.89
C THR A 194 -4.51 18.44 -8.21
N ALA A 195 -3.77 18.37 -7.09
CA ALA A 195 -3.43 19.54 -6.26
C ALA A 195 -2.74 20.69 -7.00
N ARG A 196 -1.99 20.40 -8.07
CA ARG A 196 -1.32 21.43 -8.87
C ARG A 196 -2.34 22.39 -9.52
N TYR A 197 -3.48 21.89 -9.97
CA TYR A 197 -4.42 22.66 -10.78
C TYR A 197 -5.71 23.03 -10.04
N MET A 198 -6.11 22.29 -9.00
CA MET A 198 -7.38 22.53 -8.28
C MET A 198 -7.56 23.98 -7.79
N SER A 199 -8.81 24.42 -7.67
CA SER A 199 -9.16 25.77 -7.21
C SER A 199 -8.74 26.04 -5.75
N ILE A 200 -8.65 27.32 -5.38
CA ILE A 200 -8.46 27.74 -3.99
C ILE A 200 -9.61 27.21 -3.11
N ASN A 201 -10.86 27.27 -3.58
CA ASN A 201 -12.00 26.75 -2.82
C ASN A 201 -11.90 25.25 -2.56
N THR A 202 -11.36 24.48 -3.50
CA THR A 202 -11.11 23.04 -3.32
C THR A 202 -10.12 22.83 -2.18
N HIS A 203 -8.99 23.57 -2.14
CA HIS A 203 -8.03 23.51 -1.04
C HIS A 203 -8.64 23.85 0.33
N LEU A 204 -9.64 24.73 0.36
CA LEU A 204 -10.36 25.10 1.58
C LEU A 204 -11.43 24.06 1.99
N GLY A 205 -11.51 22.93 1.30
CA GLY A 205 -12.48 21.86 1.59
C GLY A 205 -13.92 22.27 1.30
N ARG A 206 -14.14 23.23 0.39
CA ARG A 206 -15.49 23.62 -0.05
C ARG A 206 -15.98 22.67 -1.14
N GLU A 207 -17.28 22.45 -1.18
CA GLU A 207 -17.91 21.68 -2.27
C GLU A 207 -17.60 22.36 -3.62
N GLN A 208 -17.20 21.55 -4.60
CA GLN A 208 -16.84 22.04 -5.93
C GLN A 208 -18.11 22.31 -6.76
N SER A 209 -18.06 23.34 -7.59
CA SER A 209 -19.04 23.64 -8.64
C SER A 209 -18.34 24.08 -9.94
N ARG A 210 -19.12 24.58 -10.91
CA ARG A 210 -18.63 24.99 -12.24
C ARG A 210 -17.45 25.96 -12.20
N ARG A 211 -17.43 26.87 -11.21
CA ARG A 211 -16.34 27.84 -11.04
C ARG A 211 -14.99 27.20 -10.76
N ASP A 212 -14.98 26.04 -10.11
CA ASP A 212 -13.76 25.35 -9.69
C ASP A 212 -13.07 24.65 -10.87
N ASP A 213 -13.85 24.13 -11.82
CA ASP A 213 -13.32 23.60 -13.09
C ASP A 213 -12.69 24.72 -13.93
N LEU A 214 -13.32 25.90 -13.99
CA LEU A 214 -12.80 27.05 -14.72
C LEU A 214 -11.58 27.69 -14.05
N GLU A 215 -11.53 27.80 -12.72
CA GLU A 215 -10.31 28.24 -12.04
C GLU A 215 -9.15 27.27 -12.30
N SER A 216 -9.44 25.97 -12.32
CA SER A 216 -8.43 24.94 -12.63
C SER A 216 -7.93 25.03 -14.07
N LEU A 217 -8.80 25.33 -15.05
CA LEU A 217 -8.39 25.64 -16.42
C LEU A 217 -7.45 26.85 -16.47
N GLY A 218 -7.76 27.92 -15.73
CA GLY A 218 -6.88 29.09 -15.63
C GLY A 218 -5.49 28.74 -15.11
N HIS A 219 -5.39 27.87 -14.09
CA HIS A 219 -4.10 27.36 -13.63
C HIS A 219 -3.37 26.53 -14.71
N VAL A 220 -4.08 25.73 -15.50
CA VAL A 220 -3.51 24.99 -16.64
C VAL A 220 -2.99 25.93 -17.74
N PHE A 221 -3.72 27.00 -18.09
CA PHE A 221 -3.26 27.97 -19.08
C PHE A 221 -1.97 28.65 -18.63
N MET A 222 -1.91 29.08 -17.36
CA MET A 222 -0.71 29.68 -16.80
C MET A 222 0.45 28.68 -16.71
N TYR A 223 0.17 27.40 -16.45
CA TYR A 223 1.17 26.34 -16.49
C TYR A 223 1.80 26.20 -17.88
N PHE A 224 1.00 26.16 -18.94
CA PHE A 224 1.50 26.07 -20.31
C PHE A 224 2.34 27.28 -20.74
N LEU A 225 1.90 28.48 -20.39
CA LEU A 225 2.63 29.72 -20.71
C LEU A 225 3.95 29.84 -19.97
N ARG A 226 3.98 29.43 -18.69
CA ARG A 226 5.13 29.64 -17.80
C ARG A 226 6.12 28.48 -17.78
N GLY A 227 5.70 27.30 -18.21
CA GLY A 227 6.46 26.05 -18.03
C GLY A 227 6.32 25.43 -16.64
N SER A 228 6.00 26.25 -15.64
CA SER A 228 5.74 25.82 -14.26
C SER A 228 4.90 26.87 -13.50
N LEU A 229 4.25 26.42 -12.43
CA LEU A 229 3.46 27.25 -11.51
C LEU A 229 4.24 27.56 -10.23
N PRO A 230 4.02 28.73 -9.58
CA PRO A 230 4.76 29.15 -8.39
C PRO A 230 4.65 28.25 -7.15
N TRP A 231 3.69 27.31 -7.17
CA TRP A 231 3.44 26.33 -6.11
C TRP A 231 3.92 24.91 -6.48
N GLN A 232 4.69 24.75 -7.56
CA GLN A 232 5.38 23.50 -7.87
C GLN A 232 6.69 23.37 -7.07
N GLY A 233 7.09 22.14 -6.76
CA GLY A 233 8.35 21.86 -6.05
C GLY A 233 8.35 22.18 -4.55
N LEU A 234 7.19 22.56 -3.97
CA LEU A 234 7.07 22.80 -2.54
C LEU A 234 7.29 21.51 -1.76
N LYS A 235 8.20 21.55 -0.78
CA LYS A 235 8.51 20.43 0.13
C LYS A 235 7.60 20.49 1.36
N ALA A 236 7.07 19.34 1.76
CA ALA A 236 6.31 19.14 2.99
C ALA A 236 6.55 17.71 3.51
N ALA A 237 6.33 17.48 4.80
CA ALA A 237 6.54 16.16 5.39
C ALA A 237 5.44 15.17 4.99
N THR A 238 4.20 15.64 4.82
CA THR A 238 3.06 14.81 4.43
C THR A 238 2.34 15.35 3.19
N ASN A 239 1.59 14.49 2.50
CA ASN A 239 0.73 14.92 1.37
C ASN A 239 -0.33 15.94 1.80
N LYS A 240 -0.86 15.81 3.03
CA LYS A 240 -1.81 16.78 3.60
C LYS A 240 -1.16 18.16 3.73
N GLN A 241 0.01 18.23 4.37
CA GLN A 241 0.76 19.49 4.49
C GLN A 241 1.20 20.03 3.12
N LYS A 242 1.54 19.15 2.18
CA LYS A 242 1.87 19.56 0.81
C LYS A 242 0.68 20.25 0.15
N TYR A 243 -0.52 19.70 0.29
CA TYR A 243 -1.74 20.31 -0.23
C TYR A 243 -2.10 21.61 0.48
N GLU A 244 -1.90 21.70 1.79
CA GLU A 244 -2.05 22.94 2.56
C GLU A 244 -1.08 24.03 2.05
N LYS A 245 0.21 23.72 1.95
CA LYS A 245 1.23 24.66 1.43
C LYS A 245 0.96 25.12 -0.01
N ILE A 246 0.48 24.22 -0.88
CA ILE A 246 0.07 24.59 -2.24
C ILE A 246 -1.13 25.54 -2.19
N GLY A 247 -2.13 25.24 -1.36
CA GLY A 247 -3.31 26.08 -1.17
C GLY A 247 -2.96 27.47 -0.63
N GLU A 248 -2.07 27.56 0.36
CA GLU A 248 -1.54 28.83 0.89
C GLU A 248 -0.76 29.60 -0.18
N LYS A 249 0.09 28.91 -0.95
CA LYS A 249 0.86 29.55 -2.03
C LYS A 249 -0.05 30.09 -3.13
N LYS A 250 -1.15 29.40 -3.46
CA LYS A 250 -2.17 29.88 -4.42
C LYS A 250 -2.91 31.11 -3.92
N GLN A 251 -3.24 31.16 -2.63
CA GLN A 251 -3.91 32.30 -2.00
C GLN A 251 -3.01 33.54 -1.92
N THR A 252 -1.73 33.34 -1.61
CA THR A 252 -0.75 34.43 -1.48
C THR A 252 -0.19 34.92 -2.81
N THR A 253 -0.18 34.09 -3.87
CA THR A 253 0.24 34.52 -5.20
C THR A 253 -0.85 35.36 -5.86
N THR A 254 -0.58 36.65 -6.07
CA THR A 254 -1.55 37.54 -6.71
C THR A 254 -1.75 37.15 -8.18
N ILE A 255 -2.93 37.43 -8.73
CA ILE A 255 -3.21 37.19 -10.15
C ILE A 255 -2.23 37.98 -11.02
N LYS A 256 -1.93 39.24 -10.64
CA LYS A 256 -0.99 40.11 -11.34
C LYS A 256 0.41 39.47 -11.41
N ASP A 257 0.90 38.89 -10.33
CA ASP A 257 2.21 38.22 -10.31
C ASP A 257 2.20 36.94 -11.13
N LEU A 258 1.10 36.19 -11.08
CA LEU A 258 0.96 34.96 -11.84
C LEU A 258 0.94 35.24 -13.35
N SER A 259 0.18 36.25 -13.80
CA SER A 259 0.02 36.63 -15.20
C SER A 259 1.07 37.62 -15.71
N ALA A 260 2.04 38.02 -14.89
CA ALA A 260 3.07 38.97 -15.28
C ALA A 260 3.86 38.49 -16.51
N GLY A 261 4.02 39.36 -17.51
CA GLY A 261 4.74 39.08 -18.75
C GLY A 261 3.91 38.35 -19.83
N PHE A 262 2.62 38.14 -19.61
CA PHE A 262 1.68 37.55 -20.58
C PHE A 262 0.51 38.51 -20.86
N PRO A 263 -0.29 38.28 -21.92
CA PRO A 263 -1.46 39.11 -22.23
C PRO A 263 -2.40 39.25 -21.02
N GLU A 264 -2.95 40.46 -20.84
CA GLU A 264 -3.73 40.81 -19.65
C GLU A 264 -5.01 39.98 -19.51
N GLU A 265 -5.54 39.48 -20.63
CA GLU A 265 -6.74 38.67 -20.71
C GLU A 265 -6.63 37.36 -19.90
N PHE A 266 -5.43 36.79 -19.75
CA PHE A 266 -5.21 35.65 -18.84
C PHE A 266 -5.43 36.03 -17.37
N GLY A 267 -5.04 37.25 -16.98
CA GLY A 267 -5.32 37.80 -15.66
C GLY A 267 -6.81 38.11 -15.47
N ILE A 268 -7.46 38.69 -16.49
CA ILE A 268 -8.91 38.97 -16.48
C ILE A 268 -9.71 37.67 -16.35
N TYR A 269 -9.33 36.61 -17.06
CA TYR A 269 -9.92 35.28 -16.93
C TYR A 269 -9.88 34.78 -15.48
N LEU A 270 -8.68 34.76 -14.86
CA LEU A 270 -8.52 34.31 -13.48
C LEU A 270 -9.28 35.17 -12.47
N GLN A 271 -9.36 36.48 -12.72
CA GLN A 271 -10.11 37.40 -11.87
C GLN A 271 -11.62 37.14 -11.96
N TYR A 272 -12.13 36.88 -13.16
CA TYR A 272 -13.53 36.54 -13.38
C TYR A 272 -13.91 35.23 -12.67
N VAL A 273 -13.19 34.14 -12.95
CA VAL A 273 -13.56 32.80 -12.44
C VAL A 273 -13.45 32.69 -10.92
N ARG A 274 -12.50 33.40 -10.29
CA ARG A 274 -12.37 33.46 -8.82
C ARG A 274 -13.47 34.27 -8.15
N LYS A 275 -14.16 35.16 -8.88
CA LYS A 275 -15.27 35.99 -8.36
C LYS A 275 -16.64 35.32 -8.45
N LEU A 276 -16.77 34.25 -9.25
CA LEU A 276 -18.03 33.55 -9.44
C LEU A 276 -18.60 33.02 -8.11
N GLY A 277 -19.89 33.26 -7.89
CA GLY A 277 -20.68 32.64 -6.84
C GLY A 277 -20.74 31.11 -7.01
N PHE A 278 -21.02 30.40 -5.91
CA PHE A 278 -21.03 28.93 -5.92
C PHE A 278 -22.04 28.35 -6.92
N GLU A 279 -23.22 28.94 -7.02
CA GLU A 279 -24.30 28.51 -7.92
C GLU A 279 -24.33 29.29 -9.24
N GLU A 280 -23.41 30.25 -9.43
CA GLU A 280 -23.42 31.15 -10.57
C GLU A 280 -23.13 30.40 -11.88
N THR A 281 -23.82 30.80 -12.95
CA THR A 281 -23.56 30.26 -14.30
C THR A 281 -22.46 31.10 -14.95
N PRO A 282 -21.31 30.49 -15.32
CA PRO A 282 -20.26 31.22 -16.00
C PRO A 282 -20.69 31.72 -17.39
N ASP A 283 -20.20 32.88 -17.79
CA ASP A 283 -20.31 33.41 -19.15
C ASP A 283 -19.16 32.84 -20.00
N TYR A 284 -19.40 31.69 -20.62
CA TYR A 284 -18.38 31.00 -21.41
C TYR A 284 -18.01 31.75 -22.70
N ASP A 285 -18.94 32.52 -23.28
CA ASP A 285 -18.70 33.31 -24.48
C ASP A 285 -17.72 34.44 -24.16
N PHE A 286 -17.95 35.17 -23.07
CA PHE A 286 -16.98 36.15 -22.57
C PHE A 286 -15.59 35.54 -22.38
N LEU A 287 -15.50 34.36 -21.74
CA LEU A 287 -14.23 33.70 -21.49
C LEU A 287 -13.51 33.26 -22.77
N ARG A 288 -14.24 32.81 -23.80
CA ARG A 288 -13.66 32.53 -25.12
C ARG A 288 -13.22 33.80 -25.83
N ASP A 289 -14.02 34.84 -25.77
CA ASP A 289 -13.76 36.12 -26.42
C ASP A 289 -12.53 36.83 -25.87
N LEU A 290 -12.21 36.63 -24.59
CA LEU A 290 -10.92 37.04 -24.03
C LEU A 290 -9.75 36.45 -24.84
N PHE A 291 -9.79 35.17 -25.17
CA PHE A 291 -8.70 34.53 -25.92
C PHE A 291 -8.77 34.80 -27.43
N SER A 292 -9.95 35.08 -27.98
CA SER A 292 -10.08 35.65 -29.32
C SER A 292 -9.41 37.03 -29.42
N LYS A 293 -9.55 37.86 -28.37
CA LYS A 293 -8.84 39.16 -28.28
C LYS A 293 -7.34 38.99 -28.17
N VAL A 294 -6.85 38.01 -27.42
CA VAL A 294 -5.40 37.70 -27.36
C VAL A 294 -4.84 37.44 -28.75
N LEU A 295 -5.47 36.55 -29.52
CA LEU A 295 -5.03 36.24 -30.89
C LEU A 295 -5.00 37.50 -31.77
N LYS A 296 -6.08 38.28 -31.75
CA LYS A 296 -6.19 39.54 -32.50
C LYS A 296 -5.11 40.55 -32.11
N ASN A 297 -4.90 40.78 -30.82
CA ASN A 297 -3.95 41.77 -30.30
C ASN A 297 -2.50 41.36 -30.54
N HIS A 298 -2.22 40.06 -30.58
CA HIS A 298 -0.90 39.50 -30.87
C HIS A 298 -0.61 39.41 -32.39
N GLY A 299 -1.59 39.71 -33.25
CA GLY A 299 -1.46 39.60 -34.70
C GLY A 299 -1.53 38.16 -35.23
N ASP A 300 -2.03 37.23 -34.41
CA ASP A 300 -2.15 35.82 -34.75
C ASP A 300 -3.50 35.51 -35.42
N THR A 301 -3.47 34.58 -36.37
CA THR A 301 -4.63 33.99 -37.03
C THR A 301 -5.20 32.82 -36.23
N ASP A 302 -6.53 32.71 -36.19
CA ASP A 302 -7.25 31.56 -35.64
C ASP A 302 -7.36 30.46 -36.71
N ASP A 303 -6.23 29.84 -37.03
CA ASP A 303 -6.04 28.87 -38.11
C ASP A 303 -5.85 27.42 -37.62
N GLU A 304 -6.04 27.19 -36.32
CA GLU A 304 -5.77 25.91 -35.64
C GLU A 304 -4.33 25.38 -35.85
N ILE A 305 -3.37 26.26 -36.14
CA ILE A 305 -1.95 25.89 -36.21
C ILE A 305 -1.34 26.04 -34.81
N TYR A 306 -0.93 24.91 -34.25
CA TYR A 306 -0.30 24.82 -32.94
C TYR A 306 1.22 24.61 -33.03
N ASP A 307 1.93 24.90 -31.94
CA ASP A 307 3.39 24.80 -31.85
C ASP A 307 3.91 23.43 -32.30
N TRP A 308 3.24 22.35 -31.89
CA TRP A 308 3.66 21.00 -32.19
C TRP A 308 3.53 20.60 -33.65
N MET A 309 2.73 21.33 -34.43
CA MET A 309 2.61 21.14 -35.88
C MET A 309 3.80 21.78 -36.62
N LEU A 310 4.41 22.80 -36.02
CA LEU A 310 5.55 23.53 -36.57
C LEU A 310 6.89 22.85 -36.27
N LEU A 311 6.91 21.87 -35.37
CA LEU A 311 8.10 21.06 -35.09
C LEU A 311 8.58 20.31 -36.33
N ASN A 312 9.88 19.98 -36.35
CA ASN A 312 10.53 19.22 -37.43
C ASN A 312 10.34 19.84 -38.82
N ASN A 313 10.51 21.16 -38.95
CA ASN A 313 10.31 21.92 -40.19
C ASN A 313 8.87 21.76 -40.76
N GLY A 314 7.85 21.77 -39.89
CA GLY A 314 6.45 21.64 -40.30
C GLY A 314 5.97 20.21 -40.55
N ARG A 315 6.79 19.19 -40.21
CA ARG A 315 6.38 17.77 -40.27
C ARG A 315 5.60 17.31 -39.03
N GLY A 316 5.52 18.15 -38.01
CA GLY A 316 4.80 17.88 -36.77
C GLY A 316 5.49 16.86 -35.85
N ILE A 317 4.73 16.33 -34.89
CA ILE A 317 5.20 15.27 -33.98
C ILE A 317 5.37 13.97 -34.78
N GLU A 318 6.59 13.54 -35.08
CA GLU A 318 6.84 12.23 -35.70
C GLU A 318 6.28 11.10 -34.83
N LYS A 319 5.65 10.09 -35.46
CA LYS A 319 5.32 8.81 -34.82
C LYS A 319 6.61 8.21 -34.26
N ARG A 320 6.83 8.37 -32.95
CA ARG A 320 7.81 7.58 -32.21
C ARG A 320 7.42 6.11 -32.30
N THR A 321 7.96 5.41 -33.29
CA THR A 321 8.07 3.95 -33.22
C THR A 321 8.88 3.58 -31.98
N SER A 322 8.47 2.48 -31.37
CA SER A 322 8.76 1.97 -30.03
C SER A 322 10.22 1.58 -29.77
N ARG A 323 11.20 2.42 -30.14
CA ARG A 323 12.63 2.25 -29.80
C ARG A 323 13.23 3.35 -28.93
N HIS A 324 12.49 4.42 -28.60
CA HIS A 324 12.99 5.55 -27.80
C HIS A 324 12.25 5.83 -26.48
N GLN A 325 11.41 4.91 -25.99
CA GLN A 325 10.96 4.97 -24.59
C GLN A 325 12.07 4.52 -23.61
N SER A 326 13.10 3.83 -24.10
CA SER A 326 14.32 3.46 -23.35
C SER A 326 15.41 4.56 -23.32
N GLN A 327 15.19 5.73 -23.93
CA GLN A 327 16.18 6.82 -23.94
C GLN A 327 15.69 8.18 -23.42
N ARG A 328 14.42 8.30 -22.97
CA ARG A 328 13.98 9.51 -22.24
C ARG A 328 14.49 9.56 -20.79
N GLN A 329 15.15 8.52 -20.30
CA GLN A 329 15.91 8.55 -19.03
C GLN A 329 17.42 8.85 -19.21
N THR A 330 17.95 8.93 -20.44
CA THR A 330 19.41 9.10 -20.67
C THR A 330 19.82 10.41 -21.37
N ALA A 331 18.89 11.25 -21.83
CA ALA A 331 19.23 12.52 -22.51
C ALA A 331 19.09 13.80 -21.64
N MET A 332 18.97 13.67 -20.31
CA MET A 332 19.25 14.76 -19.35
C MET A 332 20.69 14.74 -18.82
N ALA A 333 21.51 13.81 -19.31
CA ALA A 333 22.92 13.69 -18.96
C ALA A 333 23.79 13.86 -20.21
N THR A 334 23.82 15.07 -20.78
CA THR A 334 24.98 15.66 -21.49
C THR A 334 24.55 16.93 -22.24
N ARG A 335 24.74 18.10 -21.64
CA ARG A 335 25.27 19.32 -22.30
C ARG A 335 25.47 20.43 -21.26
N ASN A 336 26.75 20.75 -21.03
CA ASN A 336 27.21 21.93 -20.29
C ASN A 336 26.69 23.23 -20.93
N PRO A 337 26.43 24.26 -20.11
CA PRO A 337 26.85 25.61 -20.42
C PRO A 337 27.82 26.10 -19.32
N THR A 338 29.09 26.19 -19.70
CA THR A 338 30.10 27.01 -19.03
C THR A 338 29.69 28.48 -19.07
N ASN A 339 29.44 29.07 -17.89
CA ASN A 339 30.01 30.33 -17.38
C ASN A 339 29.01 31.07 -16.47
N GLY A 340 29.39 31.21 -15.19
CA GLY A 340 29.07 32.39 -14.38
C GLY A 340 28.22 32.18 -13.13
N TYR A 341 28.92 31.99 -11.99
CA TYR A 341 28.59 32.38 -10.60
C TYR A 341 28.08 31.30 -9.60
N PRO A 342 28.54 31.37 -8.33
CA PRO A 342 29.10 30.22 -7.61
C PRO A 342 28.12 29.52 -6.67
N SER A 343 28.35 28.22 -6.52
CA SER A 343 27.68 27.28 -5.63
C SER A 343 28.04 27.47 -4.15
N GLN A 344 27.02 27.31 -3.29
CA GLN A 344 27.05 27.22 -1.83
C GLN A 344 27.77 25.96 -1.27
N GLN A 345 28.86 25.51 -1.90
CA GLN A 345 29.75 24.48 -1.39
C GLN A 345 31.10 25.02 -0.88
N GLN A 346 31.31 26.34 -0.90
CA GLN A 346 32.48 26.99 -0.27
C GLN A 346 32.23 27.61 1.12
N GLN A 347 31.04 27.42 1.72
CA GLN A 347 30.74 27.90 3.08
C GLN A 347 30.60 26.80 4.15
N GLN A 348 30.86 25.53 3.83
CA GLN A 348 30.91 24.45 4.84
C GLN A 348 32.31 23.85 5.07
N GLN A 349 33.37 24.37 4.42
CA GLN A 349 34.77 23.98 4.69
C GLN A 349 35.55 24.94 5.61
N GLN A 350 34.92 25.96 6.22
CA GLN A 350 35.58 26.88 7.17
C GLN A 350 35.04 26.84 8.61
N GLN A 351 34.17 25.88 8.98
CA GLN A 351 33.65 25.74 10.36
C GLN A 351 34.01 24.43 11.09
N GLN A 352 35.05 23.72 10.65
CA GLN A 352 35.57 22.54 11.39
C GLN A 352 37.10 22.56 11.55
N GLN A 353 37.68 23.72 11.88
CA GLN A 353 39.12 23.83 12.16
C GLN A 353 39.50 24.30 13.57
N GLN A 354 38.59 24.26 14.55
CA GLN A 354 38.97 24.44 15.96
C GLN A 354 38.22 23.47 16.87
N GLN A 355 38.78 22.26 17.02
CA GLN A 355 38.88 21.50 18.29
C GLN A 355 39.31 20.06 17.99
N LEU A 356 40.61 19.84 17.76
CA LEU A 356 41.23 18.52 17.91
C LEU A 356 42.63 18.70 18.50
N ALA A 357 42.79 18.31 19.76
CA ALA A 357 44.09 17.94 20.32
C ALA A 357 44.37 16.45 19.99
N PRO A 358 45.64 16.03 19.81
CA PRO A 358 45.94 14.75 19.18
C PRO A 358 46.16 13.61 20.19
N VAL A 359 45.69 12.41 19.84
CA VAL A 359 46.17 11.12 20.39
C VAL A 359 46.35 10.14 19.21
N PRO A 360 47.44 9.36 19.13
CA PRO A 360 48.00 8.92 17.85
C PRO A 360 47.44 7.60 17.30
N GLN A 361 47.63 7.48 15.98
CA GLN A 361 47.34 6.34 15.10
C GLN A 361 48.00 5.02 15.55
N GLN A 362 47.23 3.94 15.47
CA GLN A 362 47.72 2.65 14.99
C GLN A 362 46.85 2.19 13.82
N ALA A 363 47.53 1.77 12.76
CA ALA A 363 46.97 1.43 11.46
C ALA A 363 46.40 0.00 11.44
N GLU A 364 45.24 -0.22 10.82
CA GLU A 364 44.86 -1.54 10.32
C GLU A 364 43.85 -1.48 9.14
N ASN A 365 44.25 -2.22 8.09
CA ASN A 365 43.63 -2.75 6.86
C ASN A 365 42.09 -2.58 6.59
N PRO A 366 41.63 -2.17 5.38
CA PRO A 366 40.21 -1.81 5.15
C PRO A 366 39.28 -2.89 4.53
N TYR A 367 39.65 -4.17 4.42
CA TYR A 367 38.74 -5.18 3.84
C TYR A 367 38.61 -6.44 4.69
N GLY A 368 37.62 -6.42 5.57
CA GLY A 368 37.20 -7.56 6.38
C GLY A 368 36.05 -7.18 7.30
N ARG A 369 34.82 -7.03 6.78
CA ARG A 369 33.62 -7.05 7.63
C ARG A 369 33.00 -8.44 7.61
N THR A 370 33.66 -9.38 8.26
CA THR A 370 33.00 -10.56 8.81
C THR A 370 32.41 -10.17 10.16
N GLN A 371 31.08 -10.20 10.26
CA GLN A 371 30.24 -9.85 11.41
C GLN A 371 29.90 -8.34 11.56
N PRO A 372 28.62 -7.95 11.44
CA PRO A 372 28.15 -6.71 12.04
C PRO A 372 28.17 -6.87 13.58
N PRO A 373 28.44 -5.81 14.35
CA PRO A 373 28.21 -5.85 15.79
C PRO A 373 26.72 -6.12 16.05
N MET A 374 26.40 -7.01 16.99
CA MET A 374 25.05 -7.05 17.60
C MET A 374 24.80 -5.69 18.28
N ASN A 375 24.22 -4.73 17.55
CA ASN A 375 23.92 -3.38 18.04
C ASN A 375 22.52 -2.99 17.52
N VAL A 376 21.62 -2.42 18.30
CA VAL A 376 21.81 -1.47 19.41
C VAL A 376 21.23 -2.02 20.72
N ASN A 377 21.87 -1.72 21.85
CA ASN A 377 21.31 -1.98 23.18
C ASN A 377 19.89 -1.39 23.31
N PRO A 378 18.92 -2.09 23.92
CA PRO A 378 17.71 -1.42 24.37
C PRO A 378 18.10 -0.25 25.31
N PRO A 379 17.37 0.87 25.30
CA PRO A 379 17.65 1.98 26.20
C PRO A 379 17.78 1.47 27.65
N PRO A 380 18.80 1.90 28.42
CA PRO A 380 18.97 1.47 29.79
C PRO A 380 17.97 2.22 30.67
N ASN A 381 16.77 1.66 30.82
CA ASN A 381 15.92 1.75 32.02
C ASN A 381 14.53 1.18 31.73
N LEU A 382 14.37 -0.14 31.83
CA LEU A 382 13.08 -0.75 32.18
C LEU A 382 13.35 -1.99 33.05
N THR A 383 13.99 -1.78 34.21
CA THR A 383 13.76 -2.66 35.37
C THR A 383 12.35 -2.41 35.85
N GLY A 384 11.40 -3.10 35.23
CA GLY A 384 10.00 -3.16 35.64
C GLY A 384 9.58 -4.61 35.66
N GLY A 385 10.00 -5.32 36.71
CA GLY A 385 9.44 -6.62 37.05
C GLY A 385 7.94 -6.47 37.26
N GLY A 386 7.18 -7.15 36.41
CA GLY A 386 5.76 -7.44 36.60
C GLY A 386 5.60 -8.94 36.41
N HIS A 387 5.85 -9.70 37.48
CA HIS A 387 5.27 -11.02 37.63
C HIS A 387 3.76 -10.82 37.76
N ASP A 388 2.99 -11.04 36.69
CA ASP A 388 1.54 -11.09 36.78
C ASP A 388 0.99 -12.39 36.17
N ASN A 389 0.25 -13.08 37.02
CA ASN A 389 -0.38 -14.38 36.83
C ASN A 389 -1.43 -14.37 35.69
N GLU A 390 -1.11 -14.95 34.53
CA GLU A 390 -2.13 -15.50 33.62
C GLU A 390 -1.67 -16.85 33.03
N TYR A 391 -1.38 -17.79 33.93
CA TYR A 391 -0.90 -19.14 33.62
C TYR A 391 -1.88 -19.96 32.75
N PHE A 392 -3.19 -19.69 32.82
CA PHE A 392 -4.23 -20.64 32.37
C PHE A 392 -4.52 -20.62 30.86
N VAL A 393 -4.59 -19.43 30.25
CA VAL A 393 -5.02 -19.27 28.84
C VAL A 393 -3.91 -19.66 27.86
N PHE A 394 -2.66 -19.38 28.26
CA PHE A 394 -1.52 -19.51 27.37
C PHE A 394 -0.89 -20.91 27.40
N ILE A 395 -0.85 -21.56 28.58
CA ILE A 395 -0.30 -22.91 28.73
C ILE A 395 -1.14 -23.96 28.02
N LEU A 396 -2.46 -23.78 27.93
CA LEU A 396 -3.33 -24.71 27.21
C LEU A 396 -3.08 -24.69 25.71
N SER A 397 -2.68 -23.55 25.15
CA SER A 397 -2.42 -23.42 23.71
C SER A 397 -0.94 -23.60 23.33
N SER A 398 0.00 -23.38 24.25
CA SER A 398 1.45 -23.58 24.01
C SER A 398 1.93 -25.02 24.24
N LYS A 399 1.07 -25.89 24.77
CA LYS A 399 1.37 -27.33 24.99
C LYS A 399 1.72 -28.10 23.71
N ASN A 400 1.43 -27.57 22.52
CA ASN A 400 1.72 -28.23 21.24
C ASN A 400 2.99 -27.72 20.53
N CYS A 401 3.65 -26.66 21.00
CA CYS A 401 4.95 -26.22 20.44
C CYS A 401 6.12 -27.12 20.86
N ALA A 402 5.86 -28.11 21.71
CA ALA A 402 6.82 -29.10 22.19
C ALA A 402 6.33 -30.51 21.85
N SER A 403 6.26 -30.86 20.58
CA SER A 403 6.08 -32.26 20.17
C SER A 403 7.39 -32.78 19.57
N ASN A 404 8.00 -33.73 20.28
CA ASN A 404 9.11 -34.62 19.90
C ASN A 404 10.55 -34.15 20.12
N SER A 405 10.84 -33.52 21.25
CA SER A 405 12.11 -33.88 21.91
C SER A 405 11.91 -34.01 23.41
N ASN A 406 12.23 -35.20 23.93
CA ASN A 406 12.46 -35.45 25.35
C ASN A 406 13.66 -34.61 25.83
N PHE A 407 13.54 -33.29 25.93
CA PHE A 407 14.55 -32.47 26.60
C PHE A 407 14.18 -32.31 28.08
N TYR A 408 14.27 -33.43 28.78
CA TYR A 408 14.59 -33.41 30.20
C TYR A 408 15.99 -32.80 30.37
N TYR A 409 16.05 -31.72 31.16
CA TYR A 409 17.10 -31.34 32.11
C TYR A 409 18.60 -31.53 31.75
N ASN A 410 19.35 -30.45 31.99
CA ASN A 410 20.77 -30.44 32.40
C ASN A 410 21.86 -30.80 31.37
N LYS A 411 21.90 -30.10 30.22
CA LYS A 411 23.21 -29.82 29.58
C LYS A 411 23.36 -28.32 29.36
N LYS A 412 24.43 -27.74 29.93
CA LYS A 412 24.89 -26.40 29.55
C LYS A 412 25.07 -26.36 28.02
N PRO A 413 24.72 -25.26 27.34
CA PRO A 413 24.93 -25.15 25.90
C PRO A 413 26.40 -25.44 25.57
N SER A 414 26.61 -26.46 24.75
CA SER A 414 27.89 -26.79 24.15
C SER A 414 28.22 -25.74 23.09
N ILE A 415 29.51 -25.44 22.89
CA ILE A 415 30.01 -24.55 21.82
C ILE A 415 29.57 -25.03 20.41
N LYS A 416 29.11 -26.28 20.27
CA LYS A 416 28.71 -26.90 18.99
C LYS A 416 27.20 -26.94 18.71
N ASN A 417 26.33 -26.63 19.68
CA ASN A 417 24.88 -26.79 19.52
C ASN A 417 24.15 -25.46 19.62
N GLY A 418 23.18 -25.24 18.74
CA GLY A 418 22.43 -23.99 18.62
C GLY A 418 20.95 -24.21 18.39
N LYS A 419 20.12 -23.28 18.88
CA LYS A 419 18.67 -23.28 18.63
C LYS A 419 18.27 -21.87 18.20
N PHE A 420 17.89 -21.70 16.95
CA PHE A 420 17.39 -20.43 16.43
C PHE A 420 15.87 -20.43 16.45
N LEU A 421 15.29 -19.31 16.88
CA LEU A 421 13.89 -19.01 16.67
C LEU A 421 13.75 -18.17 15.40
N LEU A 422 12.94 -18.64 14.45
CA LEU A 422 12.61 -17.93 13.23
C LEU A 422 11.20 -17.35 13.34
N VAL A 423 11.09 -16.04 13.19
CA VAL A 423 9.84 -15.26 13.24
C VAL A 423 9.66 -14.60 11.89
N ALA A 424 8.58 -14.87 11.18
CA ALA A 424 8.27 -14.21 9.91
C ALA A 424 7.09 -13.24 10.05
N ASP A 425 7.13 -12.18 9.25
CA ASP A 425 6.07 -11.18 9.05
C ASP A 425 5.31 -10.83 10.33
N PRO A 426 6.01 -10.32 11.37
CA PRO A 426 5.31 -9.78 12.54
C PRO A 426 4.40 -8.61 12.13
N GLN A 427 4.72 -7.90 11.04
CA GLN A 427 3.93 -6.91 10.33
C GLN A 427 3.03 -6.12 11.27
N MET A 428 3.69 -5.31 12.09
CA MET A 428 3.04 -4.67 13.23
C MET A 428 1.87 -3.80 12.80
N THR A 429 0.66 -4.20 13.23
CA THR A 429 -0.58 -3.47 12.93
C THR A 429 -0.46 -2.01 13.35
N ASP A 430 -0.80 -1.11 12.44
CA ASP A 430 -0.74 0.34 12.57
C ASP A 430 -2.05 1.01 12.12
N ASP A 431 -2.07 2.35 12.04
CA ASP A 431 -3.28 3.11 11.73
C ASP A 431 -3.77 2.96 10.27
N ASN A 432 -2.94 2.43 9.38
CA ASN A 432 -3.20 2.22 7.96
C ASN A 432 -3.47 0.73 7.62
N SER A 433 -3.18 -0.21 8.54
CA SER A 433 -3.35 -1.66 8.29
C SER A 433 -4.75 -2.08 7.85
N TYR A 434 -5.79 -1.40 8.35
CA TYR A 434 -7.19 -1.71 8.04
C TYR A 434 -8.02 -0.45 7.92
N ASN A 435 -8.98 -0.46 6.99
CA ASN A 435 -9.99 0.58 6.91
C ASN A 435 -11.06 0.41 8.01
N ARG A 436 -10.73 0.82 9.24
CA ARG A 436 -11.60 0.70 10.43
C ARG A 436 -11.78 2.05 11.13
N PRO A 437 -12.92 2.29 11.80
CA PRO A 437 -13.07 3.45 12.67
C PRO A 437 -11.93 3.54 13.70
N TYR A 438 -11.46 4.75 13.99
CA TYR A 438 -10.27 4.99 14.82
C TYR A 438 -10.23 4.17 16.12
N ILE A 439 -11.35 4.11 16.86
CA ILE A 439 -11.43 3.35 18.13
C ILE A 439 -11.20 1.85 17.89
N ILE A 440 -11.83 1.29 16.86
CA ILE A 440 -11.68 -0.14 16.51
C ILE A 440 -10.25 -0.39 16.02
N MET A 441 -9.65 0.55 15.31
CA MET A 441 -8.25 0.47 14.91
C MET A 441 -7.31 0.45 16.11
N GLN A 442 -7.46 1.36 17.08
CA GLN A 442 -6.62 1.36 18.28
C GLN A 442 -6.77 0.07 19.09
N LEU A 443 -7.98 -0.49 19.20
CA LEU A 443 -8.19 -1.81 19.80
C LEU A 443 -7.49 -2.92 19.00
N SER A 444 -7.56 -2.88 17.68
CA SER A 444 -6.90 -3.86 16.81
C SER A 444 -5.37 -3.82 17.00
N LYS A 445 -4.78 -2.63 17.00
CA LYS A 445 -3.35 -2.39 17.28
C LYS A 445 -2.96 -2.93 18.66
N PHE A 446 -3.74 -2.61 19.69
CA PHE A 446 -3.48 -3.02 21.07
C PHE A 446 -3.49 -4.55 21.22
N TYR A 447 -4.55 -5.22 20.76
CA TYR A 447 -4.67 -6.68 20.92
C TYR A 447 -3.67 -7.45 20.05
N SER A 448 -3.39 -6.97 18.83
CA SER A 448 -2.35 -7.56 17.97
C SER A 448 -0.96 -7.47 18.62
N ALA A 449 -0.58 -6.30 19.12
CA ALA A 449 0.69 -6.12 19.83
C ALA A 449 0.78 -6.95 21.12
N LEU A 450 -0.32 -7.01 21.89
CA LEU A 450 -0.39 -7.81 23.12
C LEU A 450 -0.24 -9.30 22.83
N TYR A 451 -0.89 -9.80 21.78
CA TYR A 451 -0.78 -11.18 21.30
C TYR A 451 0.67 -11.52 20.96
N MET A 452 1.32 -10.72 20.11
CA MET A 452 2.71 -10.96 19.70
C MET A 452 3.67 -10.90 20.89
N LYS A 453 3.54 -9.89 21.75
CA LYS A 453 4.40 -9.73 22.93
C LYS A 453 4.31 -10.92 23.88
N ARG A 454 3.09 -11.39 24.16
CA ARG A 454 2.83 -12.55 25.03
C ARG A 454 3.41 -13.84 24.43
N ASN A 455 3.14 -14.09 23.14
CA ASN A 455 3.69 -15.27 22.45
C ASN A 455 5.21 -15.25 22.44
N PHE A 456 5.81 -14.11 22.09
CA PHE A 456 7.26 -13.99 21.99
C PHE A 456 7.93 -14.22 23.34
N HIS A 457 7.44 -13.58 24.41
CA HIS A 457 7.99 -13.78 25.75
C HIS A 457 7.82 -15.23 26.24
N HIS A 458 6.69 -15.86 25.95
CA HIS A 458 6.45 -17.26 26.32
C HIS A 458 7.36 -18.23 25.56
N ILE A 459 7.58 -18.01 24.27
CA ILE A 459 8.49 -18.82 23.45
C ILE A 459 9.92 -18.65 23.93
N GLN A 460 10.36 -17.41 24.17
CA GLN A 460 11.71 -17.13 24.65
C GLN A 460 11.99 -17.77 26.02
N SER A 461 11.00 -17.77 26.93
CA SER A 461 11.15 -18.36 28.26
C SER A 461 11.10 -19.90 28.28
N ASN A 462 10.29 -20.52 27.42
CA ASN A 462 10.11 -21.98 27.37
C ASN A 462 11.09 -22.68 26.41
N LEU A 463 11.18 -22.23 25.16
CA LEU A 463 12.06 -22.85 24.17
C LEU A 463 13.53 -22.46 24.39
N ARG A 464 13.77 -21.31 25.03
CA ARG A 464 15.10 -20.75 25.34
C ARG A 464 16.05 -20.83 24.15
N PRO A 465 15.66 -20.26 22.99
CA PRO A 465 16.54 -20.27 21.82
C PRO A 465 17.81 -19.49 22.15
N THR A 466 18.92 -19.90 21.52
CA THR A 466 20.19 -19.19 21.65
C THR A 466 20.18 -17.87 20.89
N ASP A 467 19.39 -17.81 19.81
CA ASP A 467 19.35 -16.71 18.86
C ASP A 467 17.95 -16.57 18.24
N THR A 468 17.63 -15.37 17.75
CA THR A 468 16.37 -15.10 17.04
C THR A 468 16.67 -14.45 15.69
N ILE A 469 15.94 -14.83 14.65
CA ILE A 469 16.00 -14.23 13.31
C ILE A 469 14.58 -13.80 12.93
N ILE A 470 14.41 -12.55 12.50
CA ILE A 470 13.13 -11.98 12.06
C ILE A 470 13.18 -11.72 10.54
N LEU A 471 12.31 -12.38 9.78
CA LEU A 471 12.37 -12.55 8.33
C LEU A 471 11.58 -11.50 7.53
N GLY A 472 11.83 -10.21 7.78
CA GLY A 472 11.20 -9.11 7.03
C GLY A 472 9.79 -8.78 7.50
N ASP A 473 9.23 -7.74 6.86
CA ASP A 473 7.98 -7.08 7.21
C ASP A 473 7.82 -6.88 8.71
N LEU A 474 8.79 -6.17 9.28
CA LEU A 474 8.80 -5.83 10.71
C LEU A 474 7.60 -4.91 11.01
N MET A 475 7.36 -3.96 10.11
CA MET A 475 6.29 -2.97 10.17
C MET A 475 5.33 -3.15 8.99
N ASP A 476 4.06 -2.79 9.16
CA ASP A 476 3.09 -2.86 8.07
C ASP A 476 3.16 -1.64 7.12
N SER A 477 3.48 -0.45 7.65
CA SER A 477 3.64 0.78 6.84
C SER A 477 5.04 1.40 6.93
N GLY A 478 6.08 0.60 7.21
CA GLY A 478 7.43 1.10 7.51
C GLY A 478 8.03 2.03 6.44
N ARG A 479 7.78 1.74 5.17
CA ARG A 479 8.23 2.56 4.02
C ARG A 479 7.47 3.88 3.87
N ASP A 480 6.24 3.95 4.39
CA ASP A 480 5.29 5.04 4.16
C ASP A 480 5.37 6.13 5.24
N TRP A 481 6.08 5.88 6.33
CA TRP A 481 6.26 6.82 7.44
C TRP A 481 7.42 7.80 7.24
N ASP A 482 7.28 8.97 7.89
CA ASP A 482 8.42 9.85 8.15
C ASP A 482 9.31 9.32 9.28
N ASP A 483 10.48 9.90 9.44
CA ASP A 483 11.50 9.40 10.37
C ASP A 483 11.06 9.49 11.85
N ILE A 484 10.18 10.43 12.19
CA ILE A 484 9.65 10.59 13.55
C ILE A 484 8.70 9.45 13.85
N LYS A 485 7.71 9.24 12.98
CA LYS A 485 6.75 8.16 13.14
C LYS A 485 7.41 6.79 13.09
N TYR A 486 8.39 6.61 12.22
CA TYR A 486 9.18 5.39 12.15
C TYR A 486 9.91 5.12 13.46
N ALA A 487 10.55 6.12 14.06
CA ALA A 487 11.23 5.96 15.36
C ALA A 487 10.28 5.53 16.48
N GLU A 488 9.09 6.14 16.58
CA GLU A 488 8.05 5.74 17.55
C GLU A 488 7.60 4.29 17.38
N GLU A 489 7.45 3.85 16.12
CA GLU A 489 7.02 2.50 15.81
C GLU A 489 8.16 1.49 16.03
N VAL A 490 9.42 1.87 15.80
CA VAL A 490 10.61 1.09 16.21
C VAL A 490 10.64 0.91 17.73
N ASP A 491 10.36 1.96 18.51
CA ASP A 491 10.27 1.82 19.96
C ASP A 491 9.17 0.83 20.33
N ARG A 492 7.99 0.91 19.70
CA ARG A 492 6.91 -0.06 19.91
C ARG A 492 7.32 -1.48 19.53
N PHE A 493 8.07 -1.65 18.45
CA PHE A 493 8.60 -2.95 18.01
C PHE A 493 9.54 -3.53 19.06
N CYS A 494 10.49 -2.73 19.56
CA CYS A 494 11.40 -3.14 20.64
C CYS A 494 10.66 -3.49 21.94
N HIS A 495 9.51 -2.87 22.22
CA HIS A 495 8.68 -3.22 23.37
C HIS A 495 7.94 -4.57 23.21
N ILE A 496 7.66 -4.99 21.98
CA ILE A 496 7.05 -6.29 21.65
C ILE A 496 8.13 -7.38 21.59
N PHE A 497 9.28 -7.06 20.97
CA PHE A 497 10.42 -7.94 20.75
C PHE A 497 11.68 -7.43 21.47
N PRO A 498 11.77 -7.55 22.81
CA PRO A 498 12.85 -6.93 23.59
C PRO A 498 14.20 -7.69 23.54
N TYR A 499 14.24 -8.86 22.91
CA TYR A 499 15.44 -9.69 22.81
C TYR A 499 16.21 -9.36 21.53
N LYS A 500 17.55 -9.45 21.57
CA LYS A 500 18.39 -9.24 20.38
C LYS A 500 18.04 -10.27 19.30
N ALA A 501 17.95 -9.82 18.07
CA ALA A 501 17.67 -10.64 16.91
C ALA A 501 18.51 -10.21 15.71
N TYR A 502 18.63 -11.11 14.74
CA TYR A 502 19.08 -10.81 13.39
C TYR A 502 17.86 -10.38 12.58
N TYR A 503 17.96 -9.25 11.91
CA TYR A 503 16.85 -8.68 11.14
C TYR A 503 17.10 -8.83 9.65
N MET A 504 16.00 -8.96 8.93
CA MET A 504 15.93 -8.88 7.49
C MET A 504 14.88 -7.82 7.13
N THR A 505 15.05 -7.18 5.98
CA THR A 505 14.08 -6.22 5.47
C THR A 505 13.00 -6.90 4.63
N GLY A 506 11.77 -6.42 4.68
CA GLY A 506 10.70 -6.79 3.77
C GLY A 506 10.14 -5.64 2.95
N ASN A 507 9.19 -5.95 2.05
CA ASN A 507 8.60 -4.95 1.17
C ASN A 507 7.79 -3.89 1.91
N HIS A 508 7.19 -4.20 3.05
CA HIS A 508 6.49 -3.22 3.88
C HIS A 508 7.45 -2.28 4.63
N ASP A 509 8.70 -2.69 4.84
CA ASP A 509 9.72 -1.88 5.50
C ASP A 509 10.35 -0.84 4.56
N VAL A 510 10.69 -1.23 3.33
CA VAL A 510 11.50 -0.40 2.40
C VAL A 510 10.93 -0.26 0.99
N GLY A 511 9.94 -1.07 0.62
CA GLY A 511 9.39 -1.19 -0.74
C GLY A 511 9.91 -2.42 -1.48
N PHE A 512 9.52 -2.58 -2.75
CA PHE A 512 9.94 -3.71 -3.59
C PHE A 512 10.57 -3.27 -4.92
N GLY A 513 11.73 -3.85 -5.26
CA GLY A 513 12.41 -3.62 -6.53
C GLY A 513 12.67 -2.13 -6.82
N ASP A 514 12.29 -1.67 -8.01
CA ASP A 514 12.45 -0.25 -8.41
C ASP A 514 11.53 0.71 -7.65
N GLY A 515 10.61 0.18 -6.86
CA GLY A 515 9.77 0.92 -5.96
C GLY A 515 10.42 1.29 -4.62
N ILE A 516 11.59 0.74 -4.31
CA ILE A 516 12.32 1.00 -3.06
C ILE A 516 12.82 2.43 -3.02
N GLN A 517 12.61 3.09 -1.89
CA GLN A 517 13.13 4.43 -1.65
C GLN A 517 14.44 4.35 -0.87
N GLU A 518 15.51 4.96 -1.41
CA GLU A 518 16.85 4.92 -0.80
C GLU A 518 16.86 5.42 0.65
N HIS A 519 16.02 6.42 0.97
CA HIS A 519 15.90 6.93 2.33
C HIS A 519 15.30 5.89 3.30
N SER A 520 14.31 5.11 2.87
CA SER A 520 13.69 4.05 3.66
C SER A 520 14.69 2.92 3.91
N LEU A 521 15.46 2.54 2.89
CA LEU A 521 16.53 1.54 3.00
C LEU A 521 17.59 1.98 4.02
N LYS A 522 18.12 3.21 3.89
CA LYS A 522 19.10 3.76 4.83
C LYS A 522 18.53 3.88 6.25
N ARG A 523 17.27 4.28 6.38
CA ARG A 523 16.59 4.36 7.68
C ARG A 523 16.47 2.99 8.33
N PHE A 524 16.06 1.97 7.57
CA PHE A 524 16.05 0.60 8.06
C PHE A 524 17.44 0.17 8.53
N GLU A 525 18.48 0.42 7.72
CA GLU A 525 19.86 0.08 8.06
C GLU A 525 20.37 0.75 9.34
N ASN A 526 19.95 2.00 9.59
CA ASN A 526 20.32 2.74 10.79
C ASN A 526 19.75 2.13 12.08
N TYR A 527 18.56 1.53 12.03
CA TYR A 527 17.89 0.95 13.21
C TYR A 527 18.16 -0.56 13.37
N PHE A 528 18.14 -1.31 12.26
CA PHE A 528 18.14 -2.78 12.26
C PHE A 528 19.42 -3.39 11.68
N GLY A 529 20.33 -2.58 11.13
CA GLY A 529 21.58 -3.03 10.53
C GLY A 529 21.47 -3.31 9.02
N PRO A 530 22.58 -3.73 8.37
CA PRO A 530 22.62 -3.91 6.93
C PRO A 530 21.53 -4.86 6.43
N THR A 531 20.98 -4.62 5.24
CA THR A 531 19.88 -5.47 4.73
C THR A 531 20.34 -6.79 4.14
N SER A 532 21.60 -6.88 3.68
CA SER A 532 22.26 -8.12 3.26
C SER A 532 23.56 -8.33 4.02
N TYR A 533 23.72 -9.49 4.64
CA TYR A 533 24.93 -9.83 5.39
C TYR A 533 25.04 -11.33 5.67
N THR A 534 26.24 -11.76 6.06
CA THR A 534 26.51 -13.12 6.49
C THR A 534 27.03 -13.17 7.91
N PHE A 535 26.69 -14.22 8.64
CA PHE A 535 27.33 -14.53 9.92
C PHE A 535 27.55 -16.03 10.08
N GLU A 536 28.58 -16.40 10.83
CA GLU A 536 28.91 -17.80 11.06
C GLU A 536 28.56 -18.20 12.48
N LYS A 537 27.83 -19.31 12.63
CA LYS A 537 27.51 -19.86 13.95
C LYS A 537 27.29 -21.36 13.88
N TYR A 538 27.74 -22.08 14.91
CA TYR A 538 27.57 -23.53 15.06
C TYR A 538 28.01 -24.36 13.83
N GLY A 539 29.02 -23.89 13.09
CA GLY A 539 29.53 -24.57 11.90
C GLY A 539 28.81 -24.25 10.59
N TYR A 540 27.81 -23.37 10.60
CA TYR A 540 27.07 -22.93 9.42
C TYR A 540 27.34 -21.46 9.12
N ILE A 541 27.20 -21.09 7.84
CA ILE A 541 27.15 -19.71 7.39
C ILE A 541 25.68 -19.36 7.13
N PHE A 542 25.16 -18.40 7.87
CA PHE A 542 23.84 -17.83 7.62
C PHE A 542 23.99 -16.71 6.61
N VAL A 543 23.17 -16.74 5.56
CA VAL A 543 23.14 -15.73 4.50
C VAL A 543 21.80 -15.02 4.58
N ILE A 544 21.79 -13.80 5.11
CA ILE A 544 20.62 -12.93 5.12
C ILE A 544 20.66 -12.13 3.83
N LEU A 545 19.73 -12.41 2.91
CA LEU A 545 19.70 -11.81 1.59
C LEU A 545 18.47 -10.92 1.41
N ASP A 546 18.72 -9.64 1.11
CA ASP A 546 17.70 -8.67 0.74
C ASP A 546 17.22 -8.92 -0.70
N THR A 547 16.28 -9.86 -0.84
CA THR A 547 15.69 -10.20 -2.14
C THR A 547 14.82 -9.08 -2.72
N VAL A 548 14.29 -8.18 -1.88
CA VAL A 548 13.45 -7.07 -2.35
C VAL A 548 14.30 -6.01 -3.07
N SER A 549 15.46 -5.65 -2.51
CA SER A 549 16.44 -4.76 -3.15
C SER A 549 17.15 -5.43 -4.32
N LEU A 550 17.47 -6.73 -4.20
CA LEU A 550 18.12 -7.49 -5.28
C LEU A 550 17.26 -7.53 -6.56
N SER A 551 15.93 -7.48 -6.41
CA SER A 551 14.97 -7.45 -7.52
C SER A 551 14.90 -6.10 -8.25
N SER A 552 15.61 -5.07 -7.78
CA SER A 552 15.65 -3.75 -8.42
C SER A 552 16.57 -3.74 -9.65
N SER A 553 16.21 -2.97 -10.68
CA SER A 553 17.10 -2.61 -11.77
C SER A 553 18.08 -1.49 -11.40
N ASN A 554 17.83 -0.74 -10.33
CA ASN A 554 18.69 0.34 -9.85
C ASN A 554 19.95 -0.20 -9.15
N PRO A 555 21.16 0.07 -9.66
CA PRO A 555 22.41 -0.40 -9.06
C PRO A 555 22.62 0.11 -7.63
N VAL A 556 22.15 1.32 -7.28
CA VAL A 556 22.32 1.87 -5.92
C VAL A 556 21.59 1.01 -4.88
N ILE A 557 20.45 0.43 -5.26
CA ILE A 557 19.61 -0.40 -4.40
C ILE A 557 20.08 -1.86 -4.49
N ARG A 558 20.29 -2.38 -5.71
CA ARG A 558 20.63 -3.79 -5.95
C ARG A 558 22.04 -4.17 -5.53
N ASN A 559 23.03 -3.30 -5.70
CA ASN A 559 24.44 -3.71 -5.69
C ASN A 559 24.92 -4.24 -4.35
N ASN A 560 24.36 -3.81 -3.22
CA ASN A 560 24.75 -4.35 -1.91
C ASN A 560 24.50 -5.88 -1.85
N ALA A 561 23.25 -6.29 -2.12
CA ALA A 561 22.87 -7.70 -2.17
C ALA A 561 23.62 -8.47 -3.28
N LEU A 562 23.77 -7.85 -4.47
CA LEU A 562 24.45 -8.47 -5.61
C LEU A 562 25.94 -8.73 -5.32
N HIS A 563 26.66 -7.75 -4.77
CA HIS A 563 28.09 -7.92 -4.45
C HIS A 563 28.32 -8.96 -3.36
N MET A 564 27.41 -9.07 -2.38
CA MET A 564 27.44 -10.17 -1.43
C MET A 564 27.31 -11.53 -2.14
N LEU A 565 26.37 -11.68 -3.07
CA LEU A 565 26.22 -12.92 -3.83
C LEU A 565 27.44 -13.24 -4.71
N GLU A 566 28.03 -12.23 -5.35
CA GLU A 566 29.23 -12.37 -6.17
C GLU A 566 30.46 -12.80 -5.35
N SER A 567 30.51 -12.42 -4.05
CA SER A 567 31.61 -12.79 -3.16
C SER A 567 31.74 -14.30 -2.96
N PHE A 568 30.63 -15.05 -3.04
CA PHE A 568 30.65 -16.51 -2.89
C PHE A 568 31.27 -17.26 -4.09
N SER A 569 31.46 -16.59 -5.23
CA SER A 569 32.03 -17.23 -6.45
C SER A 569 33.56 -17.31 -6.46
N ARG A 570 34.26 -16.71 -5.48
CA ARG A 570 35.70 -16.45 -5.58
C ARG A 570 36.64 -17.46 -4.91
N ASP A 571 36.13 -18.44 -4.14
CA ASP A 571 36.99 -19.41 -3.45
C ASP A 571 36.59 -20.86 -3.76
N ALA A 572 37.28 -21.46 -4.73
CA ALA A 572 37.16 -22.88 -5.08
C ALA A 572 38.17 -23.78 -4.33
N SER A 573 38.91 -23.23 -3.35
CA SER A 573 40.09 -23.89 -2.74
C SER A 573 40.05 -24.03 -1.21
N THR A 574 38.91 -23.77 -0.56
CA THR A 574 38.74 -24.01 0.88
C THR A 574 37.50 -24.88 1.15
N VAL A 575 37.56 -25.73 2.18
CA VAL A 575 36.40 -26.52 2.64
C VAL A 575 35.33 -25.52 3.12
N THR A 576 34.33 -25.26 2.28
CA THR A 576 33.28 -24.29 2.56
C THR A 576 32.29 -24.87 3.56
N LYS A 577 32.00 -24.11 4.63
CA LYS A 577 30.96 -24.47 5.60
C LYS A 577 29.59 -24.49 4.91
N PRO A 578 28.65 -25.37 5.32
CA PRO A 578 27.30 -25.39 4.77
C PRO A 578 26.58 -24.06 5.00
N LYS A 579 25.84 -23.60 3.98
CA LYS A 579 25.15 -22.31 4.00
C LYS A 579 23.64 -22.49 4.21
N ILE A 580 23.07 -21.63 5.03
CA ILE A 580 21.62 -21.52 5.24
C ILE A 580 21.20 -20.14 4.71
N LEU A 581 20.35 -20.15 3.70
CA LEU A 581 19.85 -18.93 3.07
C LEU A 581 18.56 -18.48 3.76
N MET A 582 18.47 -17.19 4.03
CA MET A 582 17.27 -16.54 4.50
C MET A 582 16.88 -15.50 3.43
N THR A 583 15.62 -15.54 2.99
CA THR A 583 15.02 -14.53 2.12
C THR A 583 13.75 -14.00 2.75
N HIS A 584 13.26 -12.84 2.31
CA HIS A 584 11.93 -12.39 2.74
C HIS A 584 10.89 -12.96 1.79
N VAL A 585 11.06 -12.69 0.49
CA VAL A 585 10.20 -13.25 -0.56
C VAL A 585 10.60 -14.70 -0.85
N PRO A 586 9.64 -15.65 -0.89
CA PRO A 586 9.93 -17.04 -1.22
C PRO A 586 10.53 -17.21 -2.62
N LEU A 587 11.38 -18.22 -2.82
CA LEU A 587 11.98 -18.46 -4.13
C LEU A 587 10.97 -19.03 -5.13
N PHE A 588 11.21 -18.79 -6.42
CA PHE A 588 10.38 -19.28 -7.51
C PHE A 588 10.11 -20.78 -7.40
N ARG A 589 8.88 -21.19 -7.63
CA ARG A 589 8.47 -22.60 -7.66
C ARG A 589 7.36 -22.81 -8.69
N SER A 590 7.30 -24.02 -9.23
CA SER A 590 6.26 -24.37 -10.21
C SER A 590 4.86 -24.22 -9.59
N PRO A 591 3.85 -23.76 -10.35
CA PRO A 591 2.47 -23.66 -9.85
C PRO A 591 1.85 -25.02 -9.49
N TYR A 592 2.46 -26.14 -9.93
CA TYR A 592 2.03 -27.49 -9.58
C TYR A 592 2.67 -28.02 -8.29
N GLN A 593 3.67 -27.33 -7.75
CA GLN A 593 4.39 -27.76 -6.56
C GLN A 593 3.59 -27.36 -5.31
N THR A 594 3.15 -28.38 -4.56
CA THR A 594 2.32 -28.17 -3.37
C THR A 594 3.17 -27.91 -2.12
N CYS A 595 2.66 -27.06 -1.23
CA CYS A 595 3.31 -26.63 0.02
C CYS A 595 3.30 -27.65 1.17
N GLY A 596 2.74 -28.84 0.96
CA GLY A 596 2.57 -29.87 1.97
C GLY A 596 1.31 -29.69 2.83
N SER A 597 1.10 -30.61 3.77
CA SER A 597 -0.15 -30.74 4.56
C SER A 597 -0.33 -29.71 5.68
N HIS A 598 0.73 -28.95 6.00
CA HIS A 598 0.69 -27.97 7.10
C HIS A 598 0.27 -26.56 6.65
N ARG A 599 0.10 -26.33 5.34
CA ARG A 599 -0.45 -25.08 4.83
C ARG A 599 -1.92 -24.95 5.23
N GLN A 600 -2.34 -23.77 5.69
CA GLN A 600 -3.72 -23.52 6.10
C GLN A 600 -4.64 -23.05 4.96
N SER A 601 -4.07 -22.38 3.96
CA SER A 601 -4.81 -21.72 2.88
C SER A 601 -4.37 -22.19 1.49
N GLY A 602 -5.27 -22.84 0.75
CA GLY A 602 -4.95 -23.38 -0.57
C GLY A 602 -3.90 -24.50 -0.53
N THR A 603 -3.28 -24.81 -1.67
CA THR A 603 -2.32 -25.93 -1.80
C THR A 603 -0.92 -25.51 -2.25
N HIS A 604 -0.78 -24.29 -2.78
CA HIS A 604 0.46 -23.75 -3.35
C HIS A 604 0.49 -22.22 -3.18
N ILE A 605 1.67 -21.61 -3.31
CA ILE A 605 1.83 -20.16 -3.39
C ILE A 605 1.53 -19.74 -4.83
N ALA A 606 0.57 -18.84 -5.00
CA ALA A 606 0.23 -18.32 -6.33
C ALA A 606 1.28 -17.30 -6.77
N ASP A 607 1.92 -17.53 -7.91
CA ASP A 607 2.84 -16.57 -8.53
C ASP A 607 2.07 -15.32 -8.99
N ARG A 608 2.10 -14.28 -8.16
CA ARG A 608 1.44 -13.00 -8.40
C ARG A 608 2.42 -11.89 -8.04
N ALA A 609 2.37 -10.83 -8.82
CA ALA A 609 3.10 -9.60 -8.55
C ALA A 609 2.15 -8.41 -8.73
N GLY A 610 2.44 -7.32 -8.03
CA GLY A 610 1.72 -6.08 -8.15
C GLY A 610 2.58 -4.89 -7.73
N PHE A 611 1.95 -3.75 -7.46
CA PHE A 611 2.67 -2.58 -7.00
C PHE A 611 3.26 -2.84 -5.60
N GLN A 612 4.58 -2.76 -5.49
CA GLN A 612 5.34 -2.90 -4.23
C GLN A 612 5.25 -4.29 -3.55
N TYR A 613 4.86 -5.35 -4.28
CA TYR A 613 4.90 -6.73 -3.76
C TYR A 613 5.05 -7.77 -4.88
N GLN A 614 5.59 -8.93 -4.52
CA GLN A 614 5.69 -10.09 -5.40
C GLN A 614 5.77 -11.35 -4.54
N ASN A 615 4.87 -12.31 -4.77
CA ASN A 615 4.74 -13.50 -3.91
C ASN A 615 5.90 -14.50 -4.04
N LEU A 616 6.61 -14.49 -5.17
CA LEU A 616 7.73 -15.39 -5.46
C LEU A 616 8.81 -14.60 -6.18
N VAL A 617 10.08 -14.71 -5.77
CA VAL A 617 11.22 -14.18 -6.55
C VAL A 617 11.18 -14.75 -7.97
N THR A 618 11.65 -14.00 -8.97
CA THR A 618 11.65 -14.49 -10.36
C THR A 618 12.48 -15.76 -10.53
N GLU A 619 12.13 -16.58 -11.52
CA GLU A 619 12.85 -17.84 -11.81
C GLU A 619 14.33 -17.60 -12.11
N GLU A 620 14.65 -16.59 -12.91
CA GLU A 620 16.03 -16.22 -13.25
C GLU A 620 16.83 -15.85 -11.98
N LEU A 621 16.26 -15.01 -11.13
CA LEU A 621 16.94 -14.57 -9.92
C LEU A 621 17.04 -15.70 -8.89
N THR A 622 16.04 -16.57 -8.79
CA THR A 622 16.08 -17.79 -7.97
C THR A 622 17.24 -18.69 -8.38
N ASN A 623 17.36 -19.00 -9.67
CA ASN A 623 18.45 -19.82 -10.20
C ASN A 623 19.82 -19.15 -9.95
N PHE A 624 19.90 -17.83 -10.13
CA PHE A 624 21.12 -17.08 -9.83
C PHE A 624 21.49 -17.19 -8.35
N ILE A 625 20.56 -16.93 -7.42
CA ILE A 625 20.79 -17.01 -5.97
C ILE A 625 21.24 -18.43 -5.57
N LEU A 626 20.51 -19.47 -6.00
CA LEU A 626 20.82 -20.86 -5.66
C LEU A 626 22.20 -21.26 -6.20
N SER A 627 22.54 -20.88 -7.42
CA SER A 627 23.86 -21.19 -8.02
C SER A 627 25.03 -20.49 -7.32
N LYS A 628 24.80 -19.29 -6.75
CA LYS A 628 25.83 -18.50 -6.06
C LYS A 628 26.00 -18.91 -4.61
N VAL A 629 24.89 -19.12 -3.91
CA VAL A 629 24.90 -19.45 -2.49
C VAL A 629 25.20 -20.94 -2.30
N ASP A 630 24.63 -21.83 -3.11
CA ASP A 630 24.66 -23.28 -2.89
C ASP A 630 24.19 -23.67 -1.47
N PRO A 631 22.95 -23.30 -1.08
CA PRO A 631 22.46 -23.52 0.28
C PRO A 631 21.98 -24.95 0.49
N ILE A 632 22.09 -25.44 1.72
CA ILE A 632 21.48 -26.73 2.12
C ILE A 632 20.01 -26.57 2.58
N ALA A 633 19.64 -25.36 2.98
CA ALA A 633 18.30 -25.01 3.45
C ALA A 633 18.02 -23.52 3.18
N VAL A 634 16.76 -23.21 2.88
CA VAL A 634 16.25 -21.86 2.65
C VAL A 634 15.07 -21.60 3.58
N PHE A 635 14.97 -20.41 4.17
CA PHE A 635 13.78 -19.98 4.89
C PHE A 635 13.29 -18.62 4.37
N SER A 636 11.97 -18.49 4.19
CA SER A 636 11.32 -17.29 3.66
C SER A 636 10.14 -16.82 4.52
N GLY A 637 9.64 -15.59 4.34
CA GLY A 637 8.54 -15.00 5.13
C GLY A 637 7.25 -14.68 4.35
N ASP A 638 7.31 -13.77 3.37
CA ASP A 638 6.22 -12.94 2.79
C ASP A 638 4.86 -13.60 2.42
N ASP A 639 4.75 -14.93 2.29
CA ASP A 639 3.46 -15.60 1.97
C ASP A 639 2.55 -15.80 3.21
N HIS A 640 3.04 -15.48 4.41
CA HIS A 640 2.35 -15.57 5.70
C HIS A 640 1.95 -16.99 6.14
N ASP A 641 1.90 -17.99 5.26
CA ASP A 641 1.50 -19.37 5.54
C ASP A 641 2.67 -20.34 5.39
N TYR A 642 2.55 -21.51 6.01
CA TYR A 642 3.57 -22.53 5.90
C TYR A 642 3.64 -23.08 4.48
N CYS A 643 4.84 -23.18 3.92
CA CYS A 643 5.09 -23.87 2.67
C CYS A 643 6.43 -24.58 2.68
N LYS A 644 6.44 -25.89 2.42
CA LYS A 644 7.67 -26.65 2.26
C LYS A 644 7.84 -27.13 0.83
N VAL A 645 8.96 -26.79 0.21
CA VAL A 645 9.32 -27.23 -1.15
C VAL A 645 10.78 -27.67 -1.20
N VAL A 646 11.13 -28.39 -2.26
CA VAL A 646 12.51 -28.80 -2.55
C VAL A 646 12.90 -28.20 -3.89
N HIS A 647 13.99 -27.46 -3.89
CA HIS A 647 14.63 -26.92 -5.09
C HIS A 647 15.69 -27.88 -5.59
N GLN A 648 15.74 -28.09 -6.90
CA GLN A 648 16.82 -28.78 -7.58
C GLN A 648 17.57 -27.77 -8.44
N PHE A 649 18.88 -27.69 -8.30
CA PHE A 649 19.71 -26.75 -9.04
C PHE A 649 21.11 -27.31 -9.28
N GLY A 650 21.79 -26.82 -10.33
CA GLY A 650 23.07 -27.37 -10.76
C GLY A 650 23.00 -28.84 -11.18
N ASP A 651 24.15 -29.53 -11.17
CA ASP A 651 24.25 -30.90 -11.70
C ASP A 651 23.71 -31.98 -10.75
N ASN A 652 23.53 -31.68 -9.44
CA ASN A 652 22.88 -32.60 -8.49
C ASN A 652 22.55 -32.00 -7.10
N HIS A 653 22.38 -30.68 -6.97
CA HIS A 653 22.22 -30.06 -5.66
C HIS A 653 20.74 -29.84 -5.34
N THR A 654 20.41 -29.97 -4.05
CA THR A 654 19.05 -29.77 -3.56
C THR A 654 19.03 -28.92 -2.31
N ALA A 655 18.09 -27.98 -2.24
CA ALA A 655 17.83 -27.20 -1.04
C ALA A 655 16.36 -27.33 -0.64
N VAL A 656 16.11 -27.59 0.64
CA VAL A 656 14.74 -27.54 1.18
C VAL A 656 14.44 -26.08 1.52
N GLU A 657 13.37 -25.54 0.96
CA GLU A 657 12.83 -24.24 1.38
C GLU A 657 11.62 -24.43 2.29
N ILE A 658 11.62 -23.70 3.41
CA ILE A 658 10.46 -23.56 4.29
C ILE A 658 10.08 -22.09 4.36
N THR A 659 8.93 -21.75 3.81
CA THR A 659 8.26 -20.48 4.08
C THR A 659 7.67 -20.55 5.48
N VAL A 660 8.19 -19.70 6.36
CA VAL A 660 7.84 -19.63 7.78
C VAL A 660 6.49 -18.90 7.88
N PRO A 661 5.49 -19.46 8.59
CA PRO A 661 4.22 -18.77 8.75
C PRO A 661 4.39 -17.48 9.55
N THR A 662 3.50 -16.52 9.29
CA THR A 662 3.42 -15.25 9.98
C THR A 662 3.28 -15.44 11.50
N PHE A 663 3.98 -14.59 12.25
CA PHE A 663 3.84 -14.50 13.69
C PHE A 663 2.59 -13.71 14.11
N SER A 664 2.03 -12.94 13.19
CA SER A 664 0.96 -12.00 13.46
C SER A 664 -0.41 -12.63 13.30
N MET A 665 -1.27 -12.43 14.30
CA MET A 665 -2.70 -12.82 14.22
C MET A 665 -3.51 -11.99 13.22
N ALA A 666 -2.89 -10.99 12.60
CA ALA A 666 -3.54 -9.99 11.77
C ALA A 666 -3.51 -10.33 10.25
N GLN A 667 -2.77 -11.37 9.86
CA GLN A 667 -2.47 -11.66 8.45
C GLN A 667 -3.40 -12.69 7.78
N GLY A 668 -4.59 -12.89 8.34
CA GLY A 668 -5.65 -13.69 7.70
C GLY A 668 -5.53 -15.20 7.88
N LEU A 669 -4.57 -15.68 8.68
CA LEU A 669 -4.48 -17.08 9.10
C LEU A 669 -5.08 -17.29 10.49
N ARG A 670 -5.69 -18.47 10.69
CA ARG A 670 -6.33 -18.83 11.95
C ARG A 670 -5.31 -19.18 13.03
N ASN A 671 -4.25 -19.89 12.65
CA ASN A 671 -3.14 -20.25 13.53
C ASN A 671 -1.85 -19.59 13.01
N PRO A 672 -1.41 -18.45 13.55
CA PRO A 672 -0.07 -17.92 13.32
C PRO A 672 0.99 -18.93 13.78
N GLY A 673 2.26 -18.77 13.40
CA GLY A 673 3.30 -19.76 13.72
C GLY A 673 4.71 -19.19 13.86
N VAL A 674 5.62 -20.04 14.31
CA VAL A 674 7.07 -19.84 14.26
C VAL A 674 7.76 -21.15 13.85
N MET A 675 8.99 -21.04 13.40
CA MET A 675 9.86 -22.19 13.17
C MET A 675 11.02 -22.15 14.16
N THR A 676 11.42 -23.32 14.66
CA THR A 676 12.73 -23.46 15.32
C THR A 676 13.69 -24.20 14.41
N LEU A 677 14.94 -23.79 14.44
CA LEU A 677 16.05 -24.41 13.72
C LEU A 677 17.06 -24.90 14.74
N ASN A 678 17.16 -26.21 14.90
CA ASN A 678 18.08 -26.84 15.85
C ASN A 678 19.30 -27.37 15.10
N ILE A 679 20.47 -27.06 15.64
CA ILE A 679 21.76 -27.58 15.20
C ILE A 679 22.32 -28.40 16.36
N GLU A 680 22.33 -29.72 16.18
CA GLU A 680 22.87 -30.66 17.16
C GLU A 680 23.85 -31.59 16.46
N ASP A 681 25.10 -31.62 16.94
CA ASP A 681 26.16 -32.50 16.41
C ASP A 681 26.37 -32.40 14.89
N GLY A 682 26.14 -31.21 14.31
CA GLY A 682 26.28 -30.96 12.87
C GLY A 682 25.09 -31.40 12.02
N GLN A 683 23.97 -31.78 12.65
CA GLN A 683 22.70 -32.06 11.99
C GLN A 683 21.72 -30.90 12.16
N LEU A 684 21.10 -30.51 11.05
CA LEU A 684 20.08 -29.47 11.00
C LEU A 684 18.68 -30.09 11.09
N THR A 685 17.88 -29.67 12.06
CA THR A 685 16.46 -30.08 12.18
C THR A 685 15.57 -28.86 12.37
N THR A 686 14.30 -29.00 11.99
CA THR A 686 13.34 -27.91 12.05
C THR A 686 12.03 -28.36 12.69
N ASP A 687 11.50 -27.55 13.60
CA ASP A 687 10.20 -27.79 14.23
C ASP A 687 9.26 -26.62 13.96
N LEU A 688 8.05 -26.94 13.51
CA LEU A 688 6.96 -25.98 13.31
C LEU A 688 6.13 -25.86 14.59
N CYS A 689 5.96 -24.63 15.05
CA CYS A 689 5.24 -24.31 16.28
C CYS A 689 4.07 -23.39 15.98
N TRP A 690 2.84 -23.92 16.07
CA TRP A 690 1.62 -23.11 15.92
C TRP A 690 1.31 -22.31 17.18
N LEU A 691 0.94 -21.06 16.98
CA LEU A 691 0.50 -20.14 18.01
C LEU A 691 -1.01 -20.26 18.23
N PRO A 692 -1.52 -19.75 19.36
CA PRO A 692 -2.93 -19.84 19.71
C PRO A 692 -3.84 -19.17 18.69
N ASP A 693 -4.96 -19.82 18.36
CA ASP A 693 -6.08 -19.18 17.65
C ASP A 693 -6.76 -18.19 18.59
N GLN A 694 -6.38 -16.92 18.43
CA GLN A 694 -6.91 -15.85 19.25
C GLN A 694 -8.40 -15.57 18.95
N ILE A 695 -8.85 -15.81 17.72
CA ILE A 695 -10.24 -15.58 17.32
C ILE A 695 -11.15 -16.60 18.00
N GLU A 696 -10.78 -17.88 17.96
CA GLU A 696 -11.53 -18.92 18.65
C GLU A 696 -11.56 -18.69 20.17
N LEU A 697 -10.47 -18.23 20.75
CA LEU A 697 -10.43 -17.87 22.17
C LEU A 697 -11.43 -16.75 22.50
N PHE A 698 -11.48 -15.69 21.68
CA PHE A 698 -12.46 -14.61 21.87
C PHE A 698 -13.91 -15.09 21.68
N LEU A 699 -14.16 -15.99 20.72
CA LEU A 699 -15.48 -16.60 20.53
C LEU A 699 -15.89 -17.43 21.76
N ARG A 700 -14.98 -18.23 22.33
CA ARG A 700 -15.23 -18.99 23.57
C ARG A 700 -15.57 -18.08 24.75
N TYR A 701 -14.86 -16.96 24.92
CA TYR A 701 -15.23 -15.96 25.93
C TYR A 701 -16.59 -15.31 25.66
N GLY A 702 -16.92 -15.04 24.40
CA GLY A 702 -18.24 -14.56 23.99
C GLY A 702 -19.35 -15.53 24.35
N TYR A 703 -19.18 -16.83 24.05
CA TYR A 703 -20.14 -17.88 24.42
C TYR A 703 -20.29 -17.99 25.93
N LEU A 704 -19.18 -17.93 26.68
CA LEU A 704 -19.22 -17.98 28.13
C LEU A 704 -19.96 -16.79 28.74
N LEU A 705 -19.76 -15.59 28.18
CA LEU A 705 -20.47 -14.39 28.60
C LEU A 705 -21.98 -14.54 28.38
N VAL A 706 -22.38 -14.97 27.18
CA VAL A 706 -23.80 -15.23 26.85
C VAL A 706 -24.38 -16.29 27.78
N PHE A 707 -23.68 -17.41 27.97
CA PHE A 707 -24.10 -18.47 28.89
C PHE A 707 -24.32 -17.93 30.31
N THR A 708 -23.38 -17.14 30.82
CA THR A 708 -23.48 -16.50 32.14
C THR A 708 -24.71 -15.58 32.23
N PHE A 709 -24.93 -14.73 31.22
CA PHE A 709 -26.11 -13.86 31.19
C PHE A 709 -27.42 -14.65 31.12
N THR A 710 -27.48 -15.73 30.34
CA THR A 710 -28.66 -16.59 30.27
C THR A 710 -28.94 -17.27 31.61
N LEU A 711 -27.90 -17.72 32.32
CA LEU A 711 -28.04 -18.34 33.64
C LEU A 711 -28.52 -17.33 34.69
N LEU A 712 -28.00 -16.10 34.66
CA LEU A 712 -28.47 -15.02 35.52
C LEU A 712 -29.92 -14.61 35.22
N LEU A 713 -30.29 -14.53 33.93
CA LEU A 713 -31.65 -14.17 33.51
C LEU A 713 -32.66 -15.26 33.88
N THR A 714 -32.33 -16.53 33.63
CA THR A 714 -33.18 -17.67 34.00
C THR A 714 -33.34 -17.78 35.52
N TRP A 715 -32.27 -17.56 36.29
CA TRP A 715 -32.34 -17.46 37.75
C TRP A 715 -33.28 -16.32 38.20
N HIS A 716 -33.17 -15.14 37.60
CA HIS A 716 -34.04 -14.01 37.91
C HIS A 716 -35.52 -14.31 37.60
N ILE A 717 -35.80 -14.92 36.44
CA ILE A 717 -37.16 -15.32 36.06
C ILE A 717 -37.72 -16.37 37.05
N PHE A 718 -36.91 -17.36 37.42
CA PHE A 718 -37.31 -18.39 38.40
C PHE A 718 -37.66 -17.79 39.76
N GLN A 719 -36.86 -16.84 40.25
CA GLN A 719 -37.12 -16.09 41.48
C GLN A 719 -38.44 -15.30 41.40
N CYS A 720 -38.71 -14.62 40.27
CA CYS A 720 -39.96 -13.90 40.05
C CYS A 720 -41.18 -14.83 39.99
N ALA A 721 -41.05 -16.00 39.35
CA ALA A 721 -42.12 -17.01 39.27
C ALA A 721 -42.45 -17.60 40.65
N PHE A 722 -41.45 -17.88 41.49
CA PHE A 722 -41.66 -18.41 42.84
C PHE A 722 -42.15 -17.37 43.85
N LYS A 723 -41.79 -16.08 43.69
CA LYS A 723 -42.29 -15.00 44.56
C LYS A 723 -43.81 -14.78 44.46
N ASN A 724 -44.40 -15.12 43.31
CA ASN A 724 -45.86 -15.04 43.12
C ASN A 724 -46.63 -16.18 43.79
N ASN A 725 -45.98 -17.29 44.17
CA ASN A 725 -46.65 -18.41 44.85
C ASN A 725 -46.66 -18.29 46.39
N THR A 726 -45.87 -17.39 46.98
CA THR A 726 -45.85 -17.18 48.44
C THR A 726 -46.78 -16.08 48.93
N ASN A 727 -47.28 -15.21 48.05
CA ASN A 727 -48.19 -14.13 48.45
C ASN A 727 -49.65 -14.57 48.60
N THR A 728 -50.03 -15.76 48.11
CA THR A 728 -51.42 -16.25 48.22
C THR A 728 -51.70 -16.97 49.54
N VAL A 729 -50.68 -17.46 50.24
CA VAL A 729 -50.85 -18.22 51.50
C VAL A 729 -50.84 -17.30 52.73
N ALA A 730 -50.15 -16.17 52.69
CA ALA A 730 -50.05 -15.26 53.84
C ALA A 730 -51.25 -14.30 54.01
N TYR A 731 -52.03 -14.06 52.94
CA TYR A 731 -53.14 -13.09 52.99
C TYR A 731 -54.43 -13.63 53.61
N HIS A 732 -54.53 -14.93 53.89
CA HIS A 732 -55.74 -15.55 54.44
C HIS A 732 -55.70 -15.85 55.95
N LEU A 733 -54.56 -15.59 56.63
CA LEU A 733 -54.34 -16.01 58.02
C LEU A 733 -54.19 -14.87 59.05
N SER A 734 -54.41 -13.60 58.69
CA SER A 734 -54.22 -12.48 59.65
C SER A 734 -55.40 -11.50 59.74
N LYS A 735 -56.63 -11.92 59.41
CA LYS A 735 -57.80 -11.04 59.40
C LYS A 735 -58.79 -11.25 60.54
N GLU A 736 -58.39 -11.93 61.60
CA GLU A 736 -59.04 -11.85 62.90
C GLU A 736 -57.99 -11.52 63.96
N GLU A 737 -58.35 -10.56 64.80
CA GLU A 737 -57.66 -10.08 65.99
C GLU A 737 -56.71 -8.87 65.88
N MET A 738 -57.10 -7.87 66.68
CA MET A 738 -56.37 -6.69 67.16
C MET A 738 -56.30 -5.47 66.24
N GLY A 739 -57.33 -4.63 66.40
CA GLY A 739 -57.27 -3.21 66.05
C GLY A 739 -56.29 -2.46 66.95
N ILE A 740 -55.23 -1.91 66.35
CA ILE A 740 -54.47 -0.78 66.87
C ILE A 740 -54.06 0.10 65.67
N ARG A 741 -54.38 1.39 65.74
CA ARG A 741 -53.98 2.42 64.76
C ARG A 741 -52.56 2.92 65.02
N HIS A 742 -51.84 3.14 63.91
CA HIS A 742 -50.61 3.93 63.71
C HIS A 742 -49.27 3.37 64.25
N ILE A 743 -48.35 3.08 63.33
CA ILE A 743 -47.25 3.97 62.89
C ILE A 743 -46.76 3.48 61.51
N GLN A 744 -46.85 4.35 60.50
CA GLN A 744 -46.24 4.12 59.19
C GLN A 744 -44.72 4.33 59.29
N ILE A 745 -43.93 3.26 59.26
CA ILE A 745 -42.49 3.36 58.97
C ILE A 745 -42.30 3.12 57.47
N LYS A 746 -42.16 4.23 56.72
CA LYS A 746 -41.60 4.21 55.36
C LYS A 746 -40.18 3.66 55.43
N SER A 747 -39.99 2.41 55.02
CA SER A 747 -38.67 1.80 54.86
C SER A 747 -38.63 0.95 53.59
N THR A 748 -39.13 1.50 52.48
CA THR A 748 -39.00 0.90 51.14
C THR A 748 -37.52 0.91 50.69
N ALA A 749 -36.72 1.87 51.16
CA ALA A 749 -35.31 2.02 50.80
C ALA A 749 -34.40 0.91 51.38
N LYS A 750 -34.53 0.55 52.68
CA LYS A 750 -33.73 -0.54 53.27
C LYS A 750 -34.08 -1.91 52.67
N ARG A 751 -35.34 -2.14 52.29
CA ARG A 751 -35.79 -3.39 51.66
C ARG A 751 -35.23 -3.55 50.23
N ASN A 752 -35.16 -2.46 49.47
CA ASN A 752 -34.58 -2.45 48.12
C ASN A 752 -33.04 -2.59 48.14
N ILE A 753 -32.37 -1.97 49.12
CA ILE A 753 -30.91 -2.08 49.28
C ILE A 753 -30.52 -3.50 49.72
N LEU A 754 -31.22 -4.10 50.67
CA LEU A 754 -30.94 -5.49 51.09
C LEU A 754 -31.20 -6.48 49.95
N ALA A 755 -32.29 -6.31 49.18
CA ALA A 755 -32.58 -7.13 48.00
C ALA A 755 -31.53 -6.96 46.88
N PHE A 756 -30.97 -5.76 46.72
CA PHE A 756 -29.86 -5.49 45.81
C PHE A 756 -28.56 -6.19 46.24
N PHE A 757 -28.25 -6.20 47.55
CA PHE A 757 -27.08 -6.91 48.08
C PHE A 757 -27.23 -8.45 48.02
N TYR A 758 -28.45 -8.99 48.20
CA TYR A 758 -28.71 -10.41 47.94
C TYR A 758 -28.57 -10.77 46.46
N SER A 759 -29.04 -9.91 45.55
CA SER A 759 -28.85 -10.06 44.10
C SER A 759 -27.36 -10.05 43.71
N LEU A 760 -26.54 -9.17 44.31
CA LEU A 760 -25.10 -9.11 44.06
C LEU A 760 -24.35 -10.33 44.57
N ARG A 761 -24.71 -10.84 45.75
CA ARG A 761 -24.15 -12.08 46.31
C ARG A 761 -24.45 -13.28 45.42
N ASP A 762 -25.67 -13.36 44.90
CA ASP A 762 -26.09 -14.47 44.02
C ASP A 762 -25.47 -14.34 42.62
N ILE A 763 -25.27 -13.13 42.10
CA ILE A 763 -24.48 -12.88 40.87
C ILE A 763 -23.01 -13.28 41.07
N ALA A 764 -22.42 -12.99 42.23
CA ALA A 764 -21.04 -13.38 42.55
C ALA A 764 -20.90 -14.91 42.66
N TRP A 765 -21.90 -15.61 43.21
CA TRP A 765 -21.93 -17.08 43.23
C TRP A 765 -22.08 -17.67 41.83
N VAL A 766 -22.94 -17.10 40.98
CA VAL A 766 -23.04 -17.51 39.58
C VAL A 766 -21.72 -17.24 38.84
N GLY A 767 -21.09 -16.09 39.04
CA GLY A 767 -19.76 -15.80 38.48
C GLY A 767 -18.70 -16.78 38.97
N LEU A 768 -18.69 -17.15 40.25
CA LEU A 768 -17.77 -18.11 40.86
C LEU A 768 -18.02 -19.54 40.36
N VAL A 769 -19.28 -19.97 40.25
CA VAL A 769 -19.65 -21.30 39.75
C VAL A 769 -19.35 -21.41 38.26
N THR A 770 -19.64 -20.38 37.47
CA THR A 770 -19.22 -20.31 36.06
C THR A 770 -17.70 -20.39 35.94
N TYR A 771 -16.95 -19.65 36.78
CA TYR A 771 -15.49 -19.70 36.80
C TYR A 771 -14.95 -21.09 37.19
N ILE A 772 -15.56 -21.76 38.17
CA ILE A 772 -15.20 -23.12 38.57
C ILE A 772 -15.56 -24.14 37.47
N ILE A 773 -16.73 -24.04 36.84
CA ILE A 773 -17.12 -24.90 35.70
C ILE A 773 -16.14 -24.70 34.54
N CYS A 774 -15.68 -23.47 34.28
CA CYS A 774 -14.65 -23.19 33.27
C CYS A 774 -13.28 -23.82 33.58
N ILE A 775 -12.94 -24.01 34.85
CA ILE A 775 -11.69 -24.69 35.26
C ILE A 775 -11.77 -26.20 35.00
N PHE A 776 -12.97 -26.79 35.02
CA PHE A 776 -13.16 -28.25 34.93
C PHE A 776 -13.73 -28.74 33.58
N ALA A 777 -14.25 -27.86 32.72
CA ALA A 777 -14.85 -28.20 31.42
C ALA A 777 -13.97 -27.85 30.19
N LEU A 778 -12.82 -27.22 30.39
CA LEU A 778 -11.75 -26.97 29.41
C LEU A 778 -10.51 -27.80 29.77
#